data_AF-A0A846S4G5-F1
#
_entry.id   AF-A0A846S4G5-F1
#
_cell.length_a   1.000
_cell.length_b   1.000
_cell.length_c   1.000
_cell.angle_alpha   90.00
_cell.angle_beta   90.00
_cell.angle_gamma   90.00
#
_symmetry.space_group_name_H-M   'P 1'
#
loop_
_entity.id
_entity.type
_entity.pdbx_description
1 polymer ?
#
loop_
_entity_poly.entity_id
_entity_poly.type
_entity_poly.pdbx_seq_one_letter_code
_entity_poly.pdbx_strand_id
1 'polypeptide(L)'
;MSSDPNSIDVWEAFLDPQGTFSLPDFSAVTPASLVAGVRAATDFARSEVEDIIADENDPTFVTTTVRFESATIPMDRMSALVSAVEANHFRPELTEAVAEVRDRLSAAQTRTFLDVDLFHRIEQVPSTDLNPEDKRQQELTIEEFVRAGARLGEEERDQMSTIAAELTTLETSFSRALQKDTRDLAVQLTEPDQLAGLSEDQIAAAAGRAAERGTHGYLLPLNNFTQQLVLESLESTETRRQVLDNSTSRGTRGGEGDTRTQVADTTALRALQAKLLGFPSYSSFAIDNQTAGGPDAAADIVSSLIAPANAQLADELARVKERYGLDDVAPEDVKHHLAKYRQDEFGIDADEVAKYFEFDTVLYEGVFRAATGLYGITFAPREDVIGWHEDVRAFEVTDTNERTLGLVLLDPYSRDTKRGGAWVGQLVTSSRLTGHLPVLTLSLNLAKPGPGRPSLLGPTELTTLFHEFGHVLHGLFANSTYPSTAGTSVPRDYVEFPSQLNEMWRFHPQVLPHYAKHIDTGEPMPAELVTALIESEKFGQGFNTTEYLAAAMLDLSWHSLEAGEHITDVLSFESEVLDAAGFTSLVPPRYRTTYFGHIFASGYAAGYYSYLYSEVIAAWVSEWFEAQGGLSREAGDAFREAILAPGYSIDPMSAIERFFGTRPDVAPLLRRRGLAEPVEESEDSAEEEPTAPADELPEAEPKEHRNHAAVAEVLEAHGIEPQIKLFTDATPTAASAAAKIGVEVGAIANSLIFSSGGDPVLIMTSGLHRVDTGHVAGLIGADSLDRADKELVRTATGQVIGGVAPCGHPKPVPTYVDVALKDYPVLWAAAGTPNSMMPLTYEQLLAITGGKEITVVEEGVEG
;
A
#
# COMPACT_ATOMS: atom_id res chain seq x y z
N MET A 1 38.73 -0.67 -19.50
CA MET A 1 38.18 -1.50 -18.41
C MET A 1 37.40 -2.65 -19.02
N SER A 2 37.12 -3.72 -18.28
CA SER A 2 36.48 -4.94 -18.78
C SER A 2 35.19 -4.64 -19.54
N SER A 3 34.98 -5.29 -20.69
CA SER A 3 33.78 -5.14 -21.52
C SER A 3 32.57 -5.93 -20.99
N ASP A 4 32.69 -6.50 -19.80
CA ASP A 4 31.62 -7.20 -19.10
C ASP A 4 31.25 -6.40 -17.84
N PRO A 5 30.10 -5.71 -17.82
CA PRO A 5 29.65 -4.90 -16.67
C PRO A 5 29.46 -5.74 -15.39
N ASN A 6 29.46 -7.08 -15.48
CA ASN A 6 29.35 -8.00 -14.34
C ASN A 6 30.70 -8.50 -13.80
N SER A 7 31.82 -8.18 -14.45
CA SER A 7 33.14 -8.81 -14.18
C SER A 7 33.94 -8.24 -13.01
N ILE A 8 33.28 -7.58 -12.05
CA ILE A 8 33.98 -6.95 -10.93
C ILE A 8 34.32 -8.00 -9.87
N ASP A 9 35.56 -7.91 -9.36
CA ASP A 9 36.16 -8.62 -8.22
C ASP A 9 35.34 -8.57 -6.90
N VAL A 10 34.26 -7.76 -6.85
CA VAL A 10 33.28 -7.69 -5.74
C VAL A 10 32.70 -9.06 -5.43
N TRP A 11 32.49 -9.87 -6.48
CA TRP A 11 31.86 -11.18 -6.38
C TRP A 11 32.86 -12.31 -6.13
N GLU A 12 34.16 -12.17 -6.39
CA GLU A 12 35.12 -13.24 -6.08
C GLU A 12 35.08 -13.67 -4.59
N ALA A 13 34.65 -12.78 -3.69
CA ALA A 13 34.45 -13.08 -2.27
C ALA A 13 33.16 -13.85 -1.92
N PHE A 14 32.18 -13.90 -2.83
CA PHE A 14 30.84 -14.49 -2.63
C PHE A 14 30.40 -15.43 -3.77
N LEU A 15 31.26 -15.70 -4.75
CA LEU A 15 30.93 -16.60 -5.85
C LEU A 15 30.97 -18.04 -5.36
N ASP A 16 29.79 -18.68 -5.40
CA ASP A 16 29.74 -20.09 -5.70
C ASP A 16 29.64 -20.24 -7.22
N PRO A 17 30.47 -21.06 -7.89
CA PRO A 17 30.23 -21.54 -9.25
C PRO A 17 29.00 -22.46 -9.40
N GLN A 18 27.96 -22.35 -8.55
CA GLN A 18 26.71 -23.11 -8.63
C GLN A 18 25.79 -22.57 -9.76
N GLY A 19 26.22 -22.77 -11.01
CA GLY A 19 25.35 -22.75 -12.19
C GLY A 19 24.74 -21.40 -12.62
N THR A 20 23.70 -21.49 -13.45
CA THR A 20 23.14 -20.44 -14.33
C THR A 20 22.55 -19.20 -13.65
N PHE A 21 22.45 -19.12 -12.31
CA PHE A 21 21.58 -18.15 -11.61
C PHE A 21 22.30 -17.02 -10.84
N SER A 22 23.63 -16.92 -10.90
CA SER A 22 24.40 -15.86 -10.19
C SER A 22 24.10 -15.78 -8.68
N LEU A 23 23.75 -16.90 -8.04
CA LEU A 23 23.40 -16.98 -6.63
C LEU A 23 24.63 -16.68 -5.73
N PRO A 24 24.48 -15.88 -4.64
CA PRO A 24 25.54 -15.72 -3.64
C PRO A 24 25.85 -17.02 -2.89
N ASP A 25 27.13 -17.29 -2.64
CA ASP A 25 27.57 -18.33 -1.71
C ASP A 25 27.29 -17.89 -0.26
N PHE A 26 26.19 -18.36 0.31
CA PHE A 26 25.84 -18.06 1.70
C PHE A 26 26.85 -18.64 2.70
N SER A 27 27.63 -19.66 2.33
CA SER A 27 28.68 -20.23 3.19
C SER A 27 29.91 -19.30 3.30
N ALA A 28 30.12 -18.44 2.30
CA ALA A 28 31.17 -17.42 2.28
C ALA A 28 30.78 -16.12 3.02
N VAL A 29 29.53 -16.00 3.52
CA VAL A 29 29.07 -14.82 4.25
C VAL A 29 29.66 -14.78 5.65
N THR A 30 30.65 -13.90 5.80
CA THR A 30 31.37 -13.60 7.04
C THR A 30 31.43 -12.09 7.24
N PRO A 31 31.71 -11.59 8.45
CA PRO A 31 31.90 -10.17 8.68
C PRO A 31 32.94 -9.54 7.74
N ALA A 32 34.06 -10.25 7.49
CA ALA A 32 35.13 -9.77 6.65
C ALA A 32 34.75 -9.70 5.17
N SER A 33 34.04 -10.73 4.65
CA SER A 33 33.59 -10.72 3.25
C SER A 33 32.53 -9.65 3.01
N LEU A 34 31.60 -9.42 3.94
CA LEU A 34 30.59 -8.34 3.85
C LEU A 34 31.23 -6.96 3.73
N VAL A 35 32.18 -6.65 4.61
CA VAL A 35 32.89 -5.35 4.59
C VAL A 35 33.76 -5.20 3.34
N ALA A 36 34.41 -6.27 2.88
CA ALA A 36 35.19 -6.23 1.64
C ALA A 36 34.29 -6.01 0.41
N GLY A 37 33.18 -6.73 0.32
CA GLY A 37 32.22 -6.65 -0.79
C GLY A 37 31.61 -5.26 -0.94
N VAL A 38 31.12 -4.67 0.15
CA VAL A 38 30.51 -3.32 0.09
C VAL A 38 31.55 -2.25 -0.30
N ARG A 39 32.80 -2.38 0.14
CA ARG A 39 33.87 -1.45 -0.27
C ARG A 39 34.13 -1.55 -1.76
N ALA A 40 34.30 -2.77 -2.27
CA ALA A 40 34.52 -2.98 -3.69
C ALA A 40 33.33 -2.48 -4.53
N ALA A 41 32.09 -2.71 -4.07
CA ALA A 41 30.88 -2.30 -4.80
C ALA A 41 30.75 -0.77 -4.86
N THR A 42 30.98 -0.09 -3.73
CA THR A 42 30.91 1.38 -3.64
C THR A 42 32.08 2.06 -4.35
N ASP A 43 33.28 1.50 -4.31
CA ASP A 43 34.44 2.02 -5.06
C ASP A 43 34.25 1.86 -6.58
N PHE A 44 33.67 0.75 -7.02
CA PHE A 44 33.35 0.55 -8.44
C PHE A 44 32.33 1.56 -8.93
N ALA A 45 31.19 1.68 -8.24
CA ALA A 45 30.13 2.62 -8.61
C ALA A 45 30.68 4.06 -8.68
N ARG A 46 31.49 4.45 -7.69
CA ARG A 46 32.17 5.76 -7.69
C ARG A 46 33.09 5.93 -8.91
N SER A 47 33.91 4.95 -9.23
CA SER A 47 34.82 5.03 -10.38
C SER A 47 34.06 5.15 -11.71
N GLU A 48 32.97 4.41 -11.89
CA GLU A 48 32.15 4.51 -13.11
C GLU A 48 31.43 5.86 -13.20
N VAL A 49 30.94 6.41 -12.08
CA VAL A 49 30.38 7.76 -12.03
C VAL A 49 31.43 8.81 -12.40
N GLU A 50 32.64 8.73 -11.84
CA GLU A 50 33.76 9.62 -12.18
C GLU A 50 34.07 9.56 -13.69
N ASP A 51 34.07 8.37 -14.29
CA ASP A 51 34.28 8.19 -15.73
C ASP A 51 33.11 8.71 -16.59
N ILE A 52 31.85 8.57 -16.12
CA ILE A 52 30.68 9.14 -16.80
C ILE A 52 30.80 10.66 -16.84
N ILE A 53 31.14 11.29 -15.70
CA ILE A 53 31.30 12.74 -15.59
C ILE A 53 32.45 13.24 -16.48
N ALA A 54 33.57 12.52 -16.49
CA ALA A 54 34.79 12.93 -17.21
C ALA A 54 34.73 12.73 -18.74
N ASP A 55 33.71 12.05 -19.27
CA ASP A 55 33.58 11.82 -20.71
C ASP A 55 33.28 13.13 -21.47
N GLU A 56 34.20 13.58 -22.32
CA GLU A 56 34.09 14.82 -23.09
C GLU A 56 33.12 14.72 -24.29
N ASN A 57 32.64 13.53 -24.63
CA ASN A 57 31.64 13.36 -25.68
C ASN A 57 30.26 13.82 -25.21
N ASP A 58 29.39 14.20 -26.15
CA ASP A 58 27.99 14.54 -25.86
C ASP A 58 27.28 13.36 -25.16
N PRO A 59 26.48 13.62 -24.10
CA PRO A 59 25.82 12.55 -23.36
C PRO A 59 24.76 11.86 -24.23
N THR A 60 24.78 10.54 -24.22
CA THR A 60 23.74 9.71 -24.84
C THR A 60 23.12 8.82 -23.79
N PHE A 61 21.93 8.30 -24.07
CA PHE A 61 21.26 7.39 -23.16
C PHE A 61 22.12 6.17 -22.82
N VAL A 62 22.86 5.63 -23.80
CA VAL A 62 23.75 4.48 -23.58
C VAL A 62 25.01 4.87 -22.80
N THR A 63 25.68 5.97 -23.16
CA THR A 63 26.96 6.36 -22.53
C THR A 63 26.80 6.96 -21.14
N THR A 64 25.59 7.43 -20.80
CA THR A 64 25.29 8.07 -19.52
C THR A 64 24.31 7.22 -18.70
N THR A 65 23.04 7.12 -19.11
CA THR A 65 21.97 6.52 -18.29
C THR A 65 22.11 5.01 -18.13
N VAL A 66 22.34 4.27 -19.22
CA VAL A 66 22.56 2.81 -19.17
C VAL A 66 23.87 2.49 -18.44
N ARG A 67 24.91 3.31 -18.62
CA ARG A 67 26.18 3.15 -17.91
C ARG A 67 26.00 3.39 -16.40
N PHE A 68 25.22 4.40 -16.03
CA PHE A 68 24.86 4.68 -14.64
C PHE A 68 24.06 3.52 -14.01
N GLU A 69 23.00 3.04 -14.67
CA GLU A 69 22.24 1.86 -14.24
C GLU A 69 23.17 0.65 -14.05
N SER A 70 24.12 0.45 -14.96
CA SER A 70 25.08 -0.67 -14.85
C SER A 70 26.04 -0.49 -13.67
N ALA A 71 26.40 0.75 -13.34
CA ALA A 71 27.33 1.08 -12.26
C ALA A 71 26.77 0.79 -10.86
N THR A 72 25.44 0.85 -10.68
CA THR A 72 24.79 0.64 -9.37
C THR A 72 24.51 -0.83 -9.05
N ILE A 73 24.41 -1.70 -10.05
CA ILE A 73 24.09 -3.14 -9.89
C ILE A 73 24.88 -3.83 -8.76
N PRO A 74 26.21 -3.65 -8.61
CA PRO A 74 26.94 -4.30 -7.53
C PRO A 74 26.50 -3.84 -6.13
N MET A 75 26.15 -2.57 -5.97
CA MET A 75 25.62 -2.03 -4.71
C MET A 75 24.23 -2.62 -4.42
N ASP A 76 23.36 -2.70 -5.44
CA ASP A 76 22.02 -3.24 -5.30
C ASP A 76 22.05 -4.72 -4.89
N ARG A 77 22.93 -5.50 -5.52
CA ARG A 77 23.13 -6.90 -5.16
C ARG A 77 23.71 -7.08 -3.74
N MET A 78 24.61 -6.19 -3.30
CA MET A 78 25.08 -6.19 -1.91
C MET A 78 23.94 -5.86 -0.92
N SER A 79 23.10 -4.89 -1.27
CA SER A 79 21.91 -4.54 -0.48
C SER A 79 20.93 -5.72 -0.38
N ALA A 80 20.69 -6.43 -1.50
CA ALA A 80 19.83 -7.61 -1.54
C ALA A 80 20.38 -8.76 -0.67
N LEU A 81 21.67 -9.05 -0.75
CA LEU A 81 22.32 -10.08 0.06
C LEU A 81 22.20 -9.77 1.57
N VAL A 82 22.55 -8.55 1.98
CA VAL A 82 22.46 -8.17 3.40
C VAL A 82 21.01 -8.17 3.88
N SER A 83 20.06 -7.72 3.05
CA SER A 83 18.63 -7.79 3.38
C SER A 83 18.16 -9.24 3.57
N ALA A 84 18.60 -10.17 2.71
CA ALA A 84 18.25 -11.59 2.86
C ALA A 84 18.83 -12.19 4.16
N VAL A 85 20.08 -11.86 4.49
CA VAL A 85 20.75 -12.30 5.72
C VAL A 85 20.07 -11.74 6.98
N GLU A 86 19.85 -10.43 7.03
CA GLU A 86 19.20 -9.76 8.17
C GLU A 86 17.77 -10.26 8.41
N ALA A 87 17.02 -10.50 7.34
CA ALA A 87 15.64 -10.95 7.45
C ALA A 87 15.55 -12.43 7.85
N ASN A 88 16.40 -13.29 7.27
CA ASN A 88 16.22 -14.73 7.38
C ASN A 88 17.12 -15.41 8.40
N HIS A 89 18.36 -15.00 8.57
CA HIS A 89 19.30 -15.70 9.43
C HIS A 89 20.38 -14.76 9.99
N PHE A 90 19.93 -13.78 10.77
CA PHE A 90 20.80 -12.76 11.32
C PHE A 90 21.51 -13.26 12.59
N ARG A 91 22.75 -13.72 12.41
CA ARG A 91 23.58 -14.23 13.49
C ARG A 91 24.30 -13.08 14.21
N PRO A 92 24.48 -13.14 15.55
CA PRO A 92 25.08 -12.05 16.33
C PRO A 92 26.44 -11.56 15.81
N GLU A 93 27.28 -12.46 15.28
CA GLU A 93 28.59 -12.14 14.73
C GLU A 93 28.55 -11.22 13.51
N LEU A 94 27.40 -11.11 12.82
CA LEU A 94 27.24 -10.27 11.62
C LEU A 94 26.82 -8.83 11.95
N THR A 95 26.40 -8.55 13.19
CA THR A 95 25.73 -7.28 13.57
C THR A 95 26.51 -6.03 13.15
N GLU A 96 27.79 -5.94 13.55
CA GLU A 96 28.62 -4.77 13.24
C GLU A 96 28.95 -4.64 11.75
N ALA A 97 29.18 -5.77 11.08
CA ALA A 97 29.51 -5.77 9.65
C ALA A 97 28.30 -5.36 8.80
N VAL A 98 27.12 -5.84 9.15
CA VAL A 98 25.86 -5.46 8.50
C VAL A 98 25.58 -3.96 8.68
N ALA A 99 25.77 -3.41 9.88
CA ALA A 99 25.65 -1.98 10.12
C ALA A 99 26.65 -1.19 9.25
N GLU A 100 27.93 -1.58 9.19
CA GLU A 100 28.91 -0.92 8.31
C GLU A 100 28.51 -1.01 6.83
N VAL A 101 27.93 -2.12 6.37
CA VAL A 101 27.43 -2.25 4.99
C VAL A 101 26.28 -1.27 4.73
N ARG A 102 25.28 -1.21 5.62
CA ARG A 102 24.14 -0.30 5.49
C ARG A 102 24.59 1.16 5.44
N ASP A 103 25.48 1.56 6.35
CA ASP A 103 26.02 2.93 6.41
C ASP A 103 26.76 3.30 5.12
N ARG A 104 27.60 2.38 4.59
CA ARG A 104 28.36 2.62 3.37
C ARG A 104 27.47 2.71 2.13
N LEU A 105 26.49 1.82 2.00
CA LEU A 105 25.55 1.84 0.88
C LEU A 105 24.72 3.13 0.90
N SER A 106 24.17 3.50 2.05
CA SER A 106 23.38 4.74 2.21
C SER A 106 24.22 5.99 1.90
N ALA A 107 25.45 6.08 2.41
CA ALA A 107 26.34 7.20 2.14
C ALA A 107 26.79 7.28 0.67
N ALA A 108 27.01 6.14 0.01
CA ALA A 108 27.34 6.10 -1.42
C ALA A 108 26.14 6.52 -2.28
N GLN A 109 24.94 6.01 -1.97
CA GLN A 109 23.71 6.36 -2.67
C GLN A 109 23.40 7.86 -2.55
N THR A 110 23.45 8.41 -1.34
CA THR A 110 23.21 9.84 -1.08
C THR A 110 24.19 10.71 -1.85
N ARG A 111 25.48 10.36 -1.84
CA ARG A 111 26.50 11.09 -2.59
C ARG A 111 26.22 11.09 -4.09
N THR A 112 25.89 9.93 -4.64
CA THR A 112 25.63 9.76 -6.08
C THR A 112 24.43 10.60 -6.54
N PHE A 113 23.31 10.54 -5.82
CA PHE A 113 22.10 11.26 -6.23
C PHE A 113 22.17 12.78 -5.98
N LEU A 114 23.10 13.25 -5.13
CA LEU A 114 23.36 14.67 -4.92
C LEU A 114 24.52 15.22 -5.77
N ASP A 115 25.13 14.40 -6.62
CA ASP A 115 26.20 14.83 -7.53
C ASP A 115 25.61 15.63 -8.70
N VAL A 116 25.85 16.94 -8.69
CA VAL A 116 25.31 17.88 -9.67
C VAL A 116 25.91 17.66 -11.07
N ASP A 117 27.18 17.27 -11.16
CA ASP A 117 27.83 17.07 -12.45
C ASP A 117 27.28 15.82 -13.14
N LEU A 118 27.07 14.74 -12.36
CA LEU A 118 26.38 13.55 -12.84
C LEU A 118 24.94 13.87 -13.27
N PHE A 119 24.18 14.55 -12.41
CA PHE A 119 22.79 14.90 -12.70
C PHE A 119 22.66 15.75 -13.96
N HIS A 120 23.48 16.80 -14.10
CA HIS A 120 23.48 17.65 -15.27
C HIS A 120 23.78 16.86 -16.55
N ARG A 121 24.69 15.89 -16.48
CA ARG A 121 24.98 15.01 -17.63
C ARG A 121 23.80 14.09 -17.97
N ILE A 122 23.12 13.53 -16.97
CA ILE A 122 21.91 12.70 -17.15
C ILE A 122 20.78 13.55 -17.76
N GLU A 123 20.55 14.76 -17.24
CA GLU A 123 19.48 15.66 -17.69
C GLU A 123 19.65 16.10 -19.16
N GLN A 124 20.90 16.20 -19.63
CA GLN A 124 21.22 16.56 -21.01
C GLN A 124 21.01 15.43 -22.04
N VAL A 125 20.75 14.19 -21.60
CA VAL A 125 20.53 13.06 -22.52
C VAL A 125 19.29 13.32 -23.39
N PRO A 126 19.41 13.33 -24.74
CA PRO A 126 18.26 13.48 -25.62
C PRO A 126 17.30 12.30 -25.49
N SER A 127 16.02 12.58 -25.19
CA SER A 127 14.99 11.55 -24.99
C SER A 127 13.99 11.40 -26.15
N THR A 128 14.08 12.25 -27.18
CA THR A 128 13.07 12.33 -28.26
C THR A 128 13.01 11.09 -29.14
N ASP A 129 14.15 10.43 -29.37
CA ASP A 129 14.26 9.25 -30.25
C ASP A 129 14.36 7.93 -29.48
N LEU A 130 14.18 7.97 -28.15
CA LEU A 130 14.20 6.77 -27.32
C LEU A 130 12.93 5.94 -27.53
N ASN A 131 13.08 4.62 -27.47
CA ASN A 131 11.91 3.74 -27.42
C ASN A 131 11.15 3.98 -26.09
N PRO A 132 9.87 3.56 -25.97
CA PRO A 132 9.06 3.88 -24.79
C PRO A 132 9.67 3.46 -23.44
N GLU A 133 10.32 2.29 -23.38
CA GLU A 133 10.94 1.80 -22.15
C GLU A 133 12.21 2.59 -21.79
N ASP A 134 13.08 2.86 -22.76
CA ASP A 134 14.28 3.69 -22.56
C ASP A 134 13.90 5.11 -22.13
N LYS A 135 12.85 5.67 -22.75
CA LYS A 135 12.34 6.99 -22.37
C LYS A 135 11.85 7.00 -20.94
N ARG A 136 11.09 5.98 -20.53
CA ARG A 136 10.62 5.87 -19.16
C ARG A 136 11.77 5.68 -18.18
N GLN A 137 12.78 4.88 -18.52
CA GLN A 137 13.98 4.74 -17.70
C GLN A 137 14.68 6.10 -17.51
N GLN A 138 14.83 6.87 -18.58
CA GLN A 138 15.41 8.21 -18.52
C GLN A 138 14.60 9.14 -17.61
N GLU A 139 13.27 9.13 -17.74
CA GLU A 139 12.35 9.94 -16.92
C GLU A 139 12.45 9.57 -15.44
N LEU A 140 12.37 8.28 -15.12
CA LEU A 140 12.47 7.78 -13.75
C LEU A 140 13.84 8.06 -13.14
N THR A 141 14.92 7.92 -13.91
CA THR A 141 16.27 8.26 -13.44
C THR A 141 16.33 9.75 -13.08
N ILE A 142 15.85 10.65 -13.96
CA ILE A 142 15.82 12.08 -13.65
C ILE A 142 14.97 12.34 -12.39
N GLU A 143 13.79 11.72 -12.30
CA GLU A 143 12.88 11.87 -11.18
C GLU A 143 13.54 11.48 -9.84
N GLU A 144 14.27 10.36 -9.79
CA GLU A 144 15.00 9.93 -8.59
C GLU A 144 16.04 10.98 -8.14
N PHE A 145 16.83 11.53 -9.06
CA PHE A 145 17.79 12.59 -8.73
C PHE A 145 17.08 13.86 -8.24
N VAL A 146 15.99 14.27 -8.88
CA VAL A 146 15.21 15.45 -8.47
C VAL A 146 14.64 15.24 -7.07
N ARG A 147 14.05 14.06 -6.80
CA ARG A 147 13.48 13.69 -5.51
C ARG A 147 14.53 13.53 -4.41
N ALA A 148 15.76 13.18 -4.77
CA ALA A 148 16.89 13.18 -3.83
C ALA A 148 17.42 14.59 -3.52
N GLY A 149 17.10 15.59 -4.35
CA GLY A 149 17.50 16.98 -4.14
C GLY A 149 18.62 17.47 -5.06
N ALA A 150 18.90 16.82 -6.19
CA ALA A 150 19.95 17.22 -7.12
C ALA A 150 19.80 18.66 -7.66
N ARG A 151 18.56 19.17 -7.73
CA ARG A 151 18.23 20.54 -8.18
C ARG A 151 18.33 21.61 -7.08
N LEU A 152 18.54 21.22 -5.83
CA LEU A 152 18.67 22.17 -4.72
C LEU A 152 19.96 22.99 -4.84
N GLY A 153 20.03 24.15 -4.18
CA GLY A 153 21.28 24.90 -4.02
C GLY A 153 22.32 24.15 -3.19
N GLU A 154 23.59 24.57 -3.23
CA GLU A 154 24.67 23.91 -2.47
C GLU A 154 24.37 23.80 -0.97
N GLU A 155 23.93 24.90 -0.34
CA GLU A 155 23.58 24.92 1.10
C GLU A 155 22.39 23.98 1.42
N GLU A 156 21.40 23.91 0.53
CA GLU A 156 20.21 23.06 0.71
C GLU A 156 20.54 21.57 0.50
N ARG A 157 21.48 21.24 -0.40
CA ARG A 157 21.98 19.86 -0.56
C ARG A 157 22.79 19.39 0.65
N ASP A 158 23.57 20.28 1.28
CA ASP A 158 24.26 19.98 2.54
C ASP A 158 23.25 19.71 3.68
N GLN A 159 22.17 20.49 3.73
CA GLN A 159 21.05 20.24 4.64
C GLN A 159 20.37 18.90 4.35
N MET A 160 20.07 18.61 3.08
CA MET A 160 19.46 17.34 2.65
C MET A 160 20.33 16.14 3.05
N SER A 161 21.64 16.22 2.85
CA SER A 161 22.60 15.19 3.27
C SER A 161 22.58 14.95 4.79
N THR A 162 22.50 16.03 5.56
CA THR A 162 22.41 15.97 7.03
C THR A 162 21.11 15.31 7.47
N ILE A 163 19.98 15.72 6.90
CA ILE A 163 18.66 15.16 7.19
C ILE A 163 18.63 13.66 6.86
N ALA A 164 19.13 13.25 5.69
CA ALA A 164 19.16 11.84 5.29
C ALA A 164 19.97 10.96 6.27
N ALA A 165 21.12 11.46 6.74
CA ALA A 165 21.95 10.76 7.71
C ALA A 165 21.28 10.66 9.09
N GLU A 166 20.61 11.73 9.54
CA GLU A 166 19.86 11.73 10.80
C GLU A 166 18.65 10.80 10.75
N LEU A 167 17.88 10.82 9.67
CA LEU A 167 16.77 9.88 9.44
C LEU A 167 17.24 8.42 9.49
N THR A 168 18.32 8.08 8.79
CA THR A 168 18.91 6.73 8.82
C THR A 168 19.28 6.30 10.25
N THR A 169 19.85 7.22 11.04
CA THR A 169 20.21 6.98 12.44
C THR A 169 18.98 6.74 13.30
N LEU A 170 17.93 7.56 13.12
CA LEU A 170 16.67 7.45 13.85
C LEU A 170 15.96 6.14 13.56
N GLU A 171 15.83 5.75 12.29
CA GLU A 171 15.19 4.49 11.87
C GLU A 171 15.90 3.26 12.47
N THR A 172 17.24 3.26 12.45
CA THR A 172 18.06 2.21 13.07
C THR A 172 17.85 2.16 14.58
N SER A 173 17.82 3.32 15.23
CA SER A 173 17.63 3.43 16.69
C SER A 173 16.22 3.01 17.12
N PHE A 174 15.19 3.37 16.36
CA PHE A 174 13.80 2.96 16.56
C PHE A 174 13.69 1.44 16.49
N SER A 175 14.25 0.82 15.44
CA SER A 175 14.25 -0.63 15.23
C SER A 175 14.87 -1.38 16.41
N ARG A 176 16.05 -0.91 16.87
CA ARG A 176 16.77 -1.51 17.99
C ARG A 176 16.00 -1.38 19.30
N ALA A 177 15.49 -0.18 19.61
CA ALA A 177 14.71 0.08 20.82
C ALA A 177 13.44 -0.79 20.84
N LEU A 178 12.70 -0.83 19.72
CA LEU A 178 11.49 -1.63 19.59
C LEU A 178 11.75 -3.13 19.73
N GLN A 179 12.80 -3.66 19.08
CA GLN A 179 13.13 -5.09 19.18
C GLN A 179 13.45 -5.48 20.62
N LYS A 180 14.26 -4.66 21.30
CA LYS A 180 14.59 -4.86 22.72
C LYS A 180 13.33 -4.83 23.58
N ASP A 181 12.50 -3.80 23.41
CA ASP A 181 11.30 -3.60 24.23
C ASP A 181 10.28 -4.73 24.04
N THR A 182 10.05 -5.13 22.79
CA THR A 182 9.17 -6.26 22.43
C THR A 182 9.65 -7.57 23.06
N ARG A 183 10.98 -7.82 23.04
CA ARG A 183 11.56 -9.01 23.68
C ARG A 183 11.35 -8.98 25.19
N ASP A 184 11.59 -7.83 25.83
CA ASP A 184 11.48 -7.65 27.27
C ASP A 184 10.00 -7.70 27.75
N LEU A 185 9.03 -7.41 26.87
CA LEU A 185 7.59 -7.44 27.11
C LEU A 185 6.92 -8.80 26.85
N ALA A 186 7.67 -9.83 26.45
CA ALA A 186 7.12 -11.18 26.34
C ALA A 186 6.43 -11.61 27.65
N VAL A 187 5.26 -12.24 27.55
CA VAL A 187 4.42 -12.54 28.71
C VAL A 187 4.90 -13.83 29.37
N GLN A 188 5.45 -13.69 30.58
CA GLN A 188 5.88 -14.81 31.41
C GLN A 188 4.74 -15.32 32.28
N LEU A 189 4.41 -16.60 32.14
CA LEU A 189 3.37 -17.31 32.89
C LEU A 189 4.00 -18.48 33.66
N THR A 190 3.40 -18.89 34.77
CA THR A 190 3.94 -19.97 35.62
C THR A 190 2.98 -21.14 35.78
N GLU A 191 1.68 -20.91 35.65
CA GLU A 191 0.65 -21.92 35.87
C GLU A 191 0.03 -22.37 34.54
N PRO A 192 -0.15 -23.69 34.29
CA PRO A 192 -0.77 -24.20 33.07
C PRO A 192 -2.18 -23.65 32.79
N ASP A 193 -2.99 -23.43 33.83
CA ASP A 193 -4.36 -22.93 33.69
C ASP A 193 -4.43 -21.53 33.05
N GLN A 194 -3.33 -20.75 33.10
CA GLN A 194 -3.24 -19.45 32.44
C GLN A 194 -3.19 -19.54 30.91
N LEU A 195 -2.97 -20.75 30.37
CA LEU A 195 -2.90 -21.06 28.94
C LEU A 195 -4.14 -21.82 28.45
N ALA A 196 -5.19 -21.92 29.27
CA ALA A 196 -6.43 -22.58 28.88
C ALA A 196 -6.94 -22.05 27.52
N GLY A 197 -7.30 -22.98 26.64
CA GLY A 197 -7.73 -22.73 25.26
C GLY A 197 -6.61 -22.79 24.20
N LEU A 198 -5.33 -22.74 24.60
CA LEU A 198 -4.23 -23.00 23.66
C LEU A 198 -4.06 -24.49 23.35
N SER A 199 -3.61 -24.83 22.15
CA SER A 199 -3.31 -26.21 21.75
C SER A 199 -2.07 -26.76 22.46
N GLU A 200 -1.95 -28.09 22.53
CA GLU A 200 -0.78 -28.74 23.14
C GLU A 200 0.54 -28.29 22.52
N ASP A 201 0.57 -28.08 21.20
CA ASP A 201 1.75 -27.60 20.48
C ASP A 201 2.09 -26.14 20.83
N GLN A 202 1.09 -25.28 20.99
CA GLN A 202 1.30 -23.89 21.45
C GLN A 202 1.84 -23.85 22.88
N ILE A 203 1.31 -24.69 23.78
CA ILE A 203 1.77 -24.80 25.17
C ILE A 203 3.21 -25.32 25.21
N ALA A 204 3.53 -26.36 24.44
CA ALA A 204 4.88 -26.90 24.34
C ALA A 204 5.87 -25.86 23.78
N ALA A 205 5.48 -25.11 22.76
CA ALA A 205 6.31 -24.03 22.20
C ALA A 205 6.53 -22.89 23.21
N ALA A 206 5.52 -22.54 24.01
CA ALA A 206 5.67 -21.54 25.07
C ALA A 206 6.63 -22.02 26.19
N ALA A 207 6.57 -23.31 26.56
CA ALA A 207 7.48 -23.91 27.52
C ALA A 207 8.93 -23.97 27.00
N GLY A 208 9.11 -24.33 25.72
CA GLY A 208 10.41 -24.34 25.05
C GLY A 208 11.08 -22.96 25.08
N ARG A 209 10.34 -21.90 24.73
CA ARG A 209 10.84 -20.52 24.76
C ARG A 209 11.23 -20.05 26.16
N ALA A 210 10.47 -20.44 27.19
CA ALA A 210 10.84 -20.14 28.58
C ALA A 210 12.18 -20.81 28.94
N ALA A 211 12.35 -22.08 28.58
CA ALA A 211 13.58 -22.81 28.82
C ALA A 211 14.79 -22.19 28.08
N GLU A 212 14.62 -21.77 26.82
CA GLU A 212 15.64 -21.07 26.03
C GLU A 212 16.07 -19.74 26.68
N ARG A 213 15.14 -19.01 27.30
CA ARG A 213 15.43 -17.81 28.09
C ARG A 213 15.94 -18.08 29.50
N GLY A 214 16.06 -19.35 29.90
CA GLY A 214 16.46 -19.73 31.25
C GLY A 214 15.43 -19.36 32.33
N THR A 215 14.16 -19.19 31.97
CA THR A 215 13.05 -18.93 32.90
C THR A 215 12.18 -20.17 33.10
N HIS A 216 11.46 -20.23 34.23
CA HIS A 216 10.54 -21.32 34.54
C HIS A 216 9.12 -21.00 34.07
N GLY A 217 8.37 -22.00 33.62
CA GLY A 217 6.98 -21.86 33.19
C GLY A 217 6.85 -21.74 31.68
N TYR A 218 6.11 -20.73 31.23
CA TYR A 218 5.75 -20.54 29.82
C TYR A 218 5.98 -19.09 29.40
N LEU A 219 6.45 -18.91 28.17
CA LEU A 219 6.73 -17.59 27.63
C LEU A 219 5.97 -17.39 26.32
N LEU A 220 5.03 -16.44 26.32
CA LEU A 220 4.31 -16.03 25.12
C LEU A 220 5.05 -14.83 24.49
N PRO A 221 5.61 -14.97 23.28
CA PRO A 221 6.22 -13.85 22.58
C PRO A 221 5.15 -12.88 22.06
N LEU A 222 5.58 -11.67 21.71
CA LEU A 222 4.74 -10.68 21.03
C LEU A 222 5.07 -10.64 19.54
N ASN A 223 4.04 -10.71 18.71
CA ASN A 223 4.08 -10.39 17.29
C ASN A 223 4.15 -8.88 17.09
N ASN A 224 4.52 -8.44 15.89
CA ASN A 224 4.72 -7.03 15.57
C ASN A 224 3.44 -6.18 15.61
N PHE A 225 2.26 -6.75 15.36
CA PHE A 225 0.96 -6.03 15.41
C PHE A 225 0.33 -6.00 16.81
N THR A 226 -0.69 -5.17 17.01
CA THR A 226 -1.35 -4.96 18.32
C THR A 226 -2.07 -6.21 18.82
N GLN A 227 -2.89 -6.82 17.98
CA GLN A 227 -3.72 -7.96 18.34
C GLN A 227 -2.91 -9.25 18.32
N GLN A 228 -2.51 -9.78 19.47
CA GLN A 228 -1.67 -10.97 19.50
C GLN A 228 -2.48 -12.23 19.10
N LEU A 229 -1.90 -13.12 18.29
CA LEU A 229 -2.59 -14.31 17.78
C LEU A 229 -3.21 -15.18 18.89
N VAL A 230 -2.54 -15.26 20.04
CA VAL A 230 -3.02 -16.04 21.20
C VAL A 230 -4.31 -15.49 21.83
N LEU A 231 -4.69 -14.24 21.55
CA LEU A 231 -5.90 -13.63 22.12
C LEU A 231 -7.18 -14.33 21.66
N GLU A 232 -7.19 -14.93 20.47
CA GLU A 232 -8.36 -15.63 19.94
C GLU A 232 -8.67 -16.88 20.78
N SER A 233 -7.63 -17.65 21.11
CA SER A 233 -7.76 -18.97 21.77
C SER A 233 -7.74 -18.90 23.30
N LEU A 234 -7.06 -17.93 23.91
CA LEU A 234 -6.94 -17.86 25.38
C LEU A 234 -8.30 -17.69 26.06
N GLU A 235 -8.64 -18.57 27.01
CA GLU A 235 -9.87 -18.50 27.80
C GLU A 235 -9.77 -17.54 28.99
N SER A 236 -8.57 -17.38 29.56
CA SER A 236 -8.31 -16.50 30.71
C SER A 236 -8.35 -15.01 30.31
N THR A 237 -9.39 -14.29 30.73
CA THR A 237 -9.49 -12.81 30.55
C THR A 237 -8.26 -12.08 31.11
N GLU A 238 -7.75 -12.50 32.26
CA GLU A 238 -6.58 -11.85 32.87
C GLU A 238 -5.32 -12.04 32.01
N THR A 239 -5.15 -13.24 31.44
CA THR A 239 -4.02 -13.50 30.53
C THR A 239 -4.20 -12.71 29.22
N ARG A 240 -5.42 -12.63 28.66
CA ARG A 240 -5.71 -11.80 27.47
C ARG A 240 -5.38 -10.33 27.72
N ARG A 241 -5.81 -9.78 28.86
CA ARG A 241 -5.49 -8.41 29.28
C ARG A 241 -3.99 -8.20 29.36
N GLN A 242 -3.26 -9.07 30.07
CA GLN A 242 -1.80 -8.95 30.19
C GLN A 242 -1.10 -8.99 28.83
N VAL A 243 -1.56 -9.84 27.92
CA VAL A 243 -1.02 -9.93 26.55
C VAL A 243 -1.27 -8.64 25.77
N LEU A 244 -2.49 -8.10 25.80
CA LEU A 244 -2.82 -6.87 25.08
C LEU A 244 -2.14 -5.63 25.68
N ASP A 245 -2.06 -5.53 27.01
CA ASP A 245 -1.37 -4.45 27.72
C ASP A 245 0.15 -4.45 27.40
N ASN A 246 0.78 -5.62 27.43
CA ASN A 246 2.18 -5.75 27.05
C ASN A 246 2.38 -5.42 25.55
N SER A 247 1.46 -5.85 24.68
CA SER A 247 1.50 -5.52 23.25
C SER A 247 1.40 -4.02 23.00
N THR A 248 0.46 -3.33 23.64
CA THR A 248 0.16 -1.90 23.42
C THR A 248 1.10 -0.96 24.15
N SER A 249 1.87 -1.45 25.12
CA SER A 249 2.88 -0.66 25.87
C SER A 249 4.25 -0.60 25.19
N ARG A 250 4.48 -1.36 24.11
CA ARG A 250 5.74 -1.32 23.35
C ARG A 250 6.12 0.10 22.97
N GLY A 251 7.37 0.48 23.20
CA GLY A 251 7.90 1.80 22.85
C GLY A 251 7.48 2.94 23.79
N THR A 252 6.78 2.67 24.89
CA THR A 252 6.21 3.74 25.77
C THR A 252 6.65 3.68 27.24
N ARG A 253 7.45 2.68 27.63
CA ARG A 253 7.77 2.39 29.05
C ARG A 253 8.94 3.19 29.62
N GLY A 254 9.53 4.09 28.82
CA GLY A 254 10.77 4.78 29.16
C GLY A 254 12.02 3.90 29.01
N GLY A 255 13.19 4.51 29.23
CA GLY A 255 14.48 3.82 29.14
C GLY A 255 14.88 3.49 27.69
N GLU A 256 15.75 2.48 27.52
CA GLU A 256 16.32 2.09 26.22
C GLU A 256 15.32 1.50 25.22
N GLY A 257 14.10 1.18 25.66
CA GLY A 257 13.02 0.64 24.83
C GLY A 257 12.00 1.69 24.37
N ASP A 258 12.15 2.95 24.77
CA ASP A 258 11.25 4.03 24.38
C ASP A 258 11.55 4.52 22.96
N THR A 259 10.50 4.73 22.17
CA THR A 259 10.60 5.15 20.76
C THR A 259 9.97 6.51 20.49
N ARG A 260 9.39 7.18 21.50
CA ARG A 260 8.64 8.43 21.29
C ARG A 260 9.50 9.56 20.78
N THR A 261 10.74 9.68 21.27
CA THR A 261 11.68 10.68 20.76
C THR A 261 12.01 10.44 19.29
N GLN A 262 12.25 9.18 18.91
CA GLN A 262 12.52 8.80 17.53
C GLN A 262 11.35 9.14 16.62
N VAL A 263 10.11 8.88 17.05
CA VAL A 263 8.90 9.26 16.31
C VAL A 263 8.85 10.78 16.09
N ALA A 264 8.96 11.56 17.17
CA ALA A 264 8.87 13.01 17.12
C ALA A 264 9.93 13.63 16.21
N ASP A 265 11.19 13.20 16.37
CA ASP A 265 12.31 13.70 15.57
C ASP A 265 12.21 13.26 14.09
N THR A 266 11.80 12.01 13.84
CA THR A 266 11.66 11.48 12.46
C THR A 266 10.60 12.26 11.68
N THR A 267 9.44 12.49 12.28
CA THR A 267 8.34 13.20 11.60
C THR A 267 8.68 14.67 11.34
N ALA A 268 9.33 15.35 12.29
CA ALA A 268 9.82 16.72 12.09
C ALA A 268 10.87 16.81 10.96
N LEU A 269 11.82 15.88 10.90
CA LEU A 269 12.83 15.82 9.84
C LEU A 269 12.23 15.49 8.47
N ARG A 270 11.25 14.60 8.41
CA ARG A 270 10.50 14.29 7.18
C ARG A 270 9.70 15.48 6.66
N ALA A 271 9.06 16.24 7.53
CA ALA A 271 8.39 17.48 7.15
C ALA A 271 9.39 18.53 6.61
N LEU A 272 10.56 18.67 7.26
CA LEU A 272 11.63 19.55 6.78
C LEU A 272 12.19 19.09 5.42
N GLN A 273 12.41 17.79 5.24
CA GLN A 273 12.84 17.19 3.97
C GLN A 273 11.90 17.55 2.84
N ALA A 274 10.59 17.34 3.05
CA ALA A 274 9.56 17.66 2.07
C ALA A 274 9.57 19.14 1.69
N LYS A 275 9.68 20.03 2.68
CA LYS A 275 9.77 21.47 2.43
C LYS A 275 10.99 21.87 1.61
N LEU A 276 12.16 21.30 1.89
CA LEU A 276 13.36 21.55 1.09
C LEU A 276 13.13 21.17 -0.37
N LEU A 277 12.41 20.08 -0.62
CA LEU A 277 12.07 19.60 -1.95
C LEU A 277 10.86 20.32 -2.58
N GLY A 278 10.28 21.33 -1.92
CA GLY A 278 9.16 22.12 -2.42
C GLY A 278 7.78 21.50 -2.20
N PHE A 279 7.67 20.45 -1.39
CA PHE A 279 6.40 19.82 -1.02
C PHE A 279 5.87 20.38 0.31
N PRO A 280 4.54 20.50 0.48
CA PRO A 280 3.96 21.06 1.71
C PRO A 280 4.08 20.12 2.92
N SER A 281 4.11 18.79 2.68
CA SER A 281 4.18 17.76 3.70
C SER A 281 4.94 16.54 3.19
N TYR A 282 5.37 15.66 4.09
CA TYR A 282 6.01 14.40 3.70
C TYR A 282 5.04 13.48 2.94
N SER A 283 3.76 13.47 3.29
CA SER A 283 2.73 12.72 2.56
C SER A 283 2.59 13.19 1.11
N SER A 284 2.70 14.51 0.86
CA SER A 284 2.72 15.04 -0.51
C SER A 284 3.95 14.56 -1.28
N PHE A 285 5.14 14.62 -0.66
CA PHE A 285 6.38 14.13 -1.27
C PHE A 285 6.34 12.61 -1.55
N ALA A 286 5.92 11.83 -0.57
CA ALA A 286 5.94 10.36 -0.62
C ALA A 286 4.93 9.79 -1.62
N ILE A 287 3.77 10.45 -1.77
CA ILE A 287 2.66 9.96 -2.61
C ILE A 287 2.75 10.49 -4.06
N ASP A 288 3.54 11.53 -4.32
CA ASP A 288 3.73 12.13 -5.65
C ASP A 288 4.11 11.11 -6.75
N ASN A 289 4.88 10.07 -6.39
CA ASN A 289 5.29 9.01 -7.31
C ASN A 289 4.53 7.67 -7.09
N GLN A 290 3.38 7.72 -6.42
CA GLN A 290 2.51 6.58 -6.18
C GLN A 290 1.29 6.60 -7.11
N THR A 291 0.61 5.46 -7.27
CA THR A 291 -0.52 5.33 -8.20
C THR A 291 -1.81 6.02 -7.73
N ALA A 292 -1.93 6.31 -6.43
CA ALA A 292 -3.05 7.04 -5.85
C ALA A 292 -3.18 8.48 -6.34
N GLY A 293 -2.09 9.10 -6.83
CA GLY A 293 -2.10 10.43 -7.43
C GLY A 293 -2.15 11.61 -6.46
N GLY A 294 -2.02 11.37 -5.14
CA GLY A 294 -1.87 12.41 -4.13
C GLY A 294 -2.39 12.01 -2.74
N PRO A 295 -1.99 12.75 -1.68
CA PRO A 295 -2.40 12.45 -0.30
C PRO A 295 -3.92 12.53 -0.09
N ASP A 296 -4.62 13.45 -0.76
CA ASP A 296 -6.08 13.59 -0.66
C ASP A 296 -6.79 12.32 -1.16
N ALA A 297 -6.37 11.78 -2.32
CA ALA A 297 -6.96 10.56 -2.88
C ALA A 297 -6.69 9.33 -1.99
N ALA A 298 -5.49 9.22 -1.41
CA ALA A 298 -5.17 8.17 -0.46
C ALA A 298 -6.03 8.28 0.81
N ALA A 299 -6.18 9.49 1.36
CA ALA A 299 -6.99 9.76 2.53
C ALA A 299 -8.50 9.52 2.29
N ASP A 300 -9.00 9.86 1.10
CA ASP A 300 -10.40 9.63 0.71
C ASP A 300 -10.74 8.14 0.68
N ILE A 301 -9.85 7.30 0.12
CA ILE A 301 -10.03 5.85 0.10
C ILE A 301 -10.10 5.30 1.53
N VAL A 302 -9.14 5.66 2.39
CA VAL A 302 -9.14 5.24 3.81
C VAL A 302 -10.41 5.71 4.52
N SER A 303 -10.77 6.99 4.35
CA SER A 303 -11.90 7.60 5.05
C SER A 303 -13.25 7.03 4.61
N SER A 304 -13.40 6.68 3.34
CA SER A 304 -14.64 6.15 2.78
C SER A 304 -15.07 4.81 3.39
N LEU A 305 -14.13 4.02 3.92
CA LEU A 305 -14.42 2.73 4.56
C LEU A 305 -14.64 2.82 6.09
N ILE A 306 -14.40 3.96 6.73
CA ILE A 306 -14.49 4.07 8.21
C ILE A 306 -15.92 3.83 8.69
N ALA A 307 -16.89 4.55 8.11
CA ALA A 307 -18.30 4.43 8.49
C ALA A 307 -18.85 3.00 8.31
N PRO A 308 -18.69 2.33 7.13
CA PRO A 308 -19.18 0.97 6.96
C PRO A 308 -18.45 -0.04 7.86
N ALA A 309 -17.13 0.11 8.10
CA ALA A 309 -16.40 -0.75 9.01
C ALA A 309 -16.90 -0.63 10.46
N ASN A 310 -17.15 0.60 10.93
CA ASN A 310 -17.69 0.85 12.26
C ASN A 310 -19.12 0.30 12.42
N ALA A 311 -19.97 0.43 11.40
CA ALA A 311 -21.30 -0.15 11.40
C ALA A 311 -21.24 -1.68 11.49
N GLN A 312 -20.41 -2.31 10.65
CA GLN A 312 -20.20 -3.76 10.67
C GLN A 312 -19.68 -4.24 12.04
N LEU A 313 -18.72 -3.52 12.63
CA LEU A 313 -18.18 -3.85 13.96
C LEU A 313 -19.27 -3.78 15.04
N ALA A 314 -20.11 -2.74 15.02
CA ALA A 314 -21.19 -2.59 15.98
C ALA A 314 -22.19 -3.76 15.88
N ASP A 315 -22.55 -4.15 14.66
CA ASP A 315 -23.45 -5.28 14.40
C ASP A 315 -22.84 -6.62 14.84
N GLU A 316 -21.57 -6.87 14.53
CA GLU A 316 -20.84 -8.07 14.96
C GLU A 316 -20.79 -8.18 16.49
N LEU A 317 -20.45 -7.07 17.17
CA LEU A 317 -20.41 -7.03 18.64
C LEU A 317 -21.80 -7.17 19.26
N ALA A 318 -22.85 -6.64 18.64
CA ALA A 318 -24.23 -6.84 19.11
C ALA A 318 -24.62 -8.33 19.07
N ARG A 319 -24.33 -9.03 17.97
CA ARG A 319 -24.57 -10.47 17.83
C ARG A 319 -23.77 -11.29 18.85
N VAL A 320 -22.51 -10.93 19.08
CA VAL A 320 -21.66 -11.54 20.11
C VAL A 320 -22.26 -11.36 21.50
N LYS A 321 -22.69 -10.14 21.85
CA LYS A 321 -23.28 -9.84 23.15
C LYS A 321 -24.58 -10.62 23.37
N GLU A 322 -25.44 -10.68 22.36
CA GLU A 322 -26.68 -11.46 22.40
C GLU A 322 -26.42 -12.96 22.56
N ARG A 323 -25.54 -13.53 21.72
CA ARG A 323 -25.18 -14.96 21.70
C ARG A 323 -24.72 -15.46 23.07
N TYR A 324 -23.88 -14.67 23.74
CA TYR A 324 -23.22 -15.09 24.98
C TYR A 324 -23.80 -14.42 26.25
N GLY A 325 -24.86 -13.61 26.12
CA GLY A 325 -25.49 -12.91 27.24
C GLY A 325 -24.53 -11.95 27.95
N LEU A 326 -23.72 -11.21 27.19
CA LEU A 326 -22.74 -10.26 27.70
C LEU A 326 -23.34 -8.85 27.74
N ASP A 327 -23.16 -8.14 28.86
CA ASP A 327 -23.52 -6.73 28.96
C ASP A 327 -22.56 -5.85 28.13
N ASP A 328 -21.27 -6.16 28.20
CA ASP A 328 -20.22 -5.45 27.47
C ASP A 328 -19.05 -6.35 27.06
N VAL A 329 -18.20 -5.85 26.16
CA VAL A 329 -16.98 -6.53 25.69
C VAL A 329 -15.80 -5.57 25.80
N ALA A 330 -14.76 -5.93 26.55
CA ALA A 330 -13.56 -5.13 26.71
C ALA A 330 -12.57 -5.35 25.53
N PRO A 331 -11.64 -4.42 25.24
CA PRO A 331 -10.70 -4.55 24.12
C PRO A 331 -9.93 -5.88 24.10
N GLU A 332 -9.51 -6.38 25.27
CA GLU A 332 -8.81 -7.66 25.42
C GLU A 332 -9.65 -8.89 25.06
N ASP A 333 -10.97 -8.74 25.01
CA ASP A 333 -11.93 -9.82 24.83
C ASP A 333 -12.57 -9.83 23.43
N VAL A 334 -12.45 -8.74 22.67
CA VAL A 334 -13.09 -8.63 21.34
C VAL A 334 -12.63 -9.75 20.40
N LYS A 335 -11.32 -9.94 20.22
CA LYS A 335 -10.77 -10.98 19.34
C LYS A 335 -11.20 -12.39 19.77
N HIS A 336 -11.18 -12.66 21.07
CA HIS A 336 -11.63 -13.93 21.63
C HIS A 336 -13.09 -14.21 21.30
N HIS A 337 -13.97 -13.25 21.57
CA HIS A 337 -15.40 -13.45 21.35
C HIS A 337 -15.80 -13.49 19.87
N LEU A 338 -15.12 -12.72 19.00
CA LEU A 338 -15.32 -12.83 17.55
C LEU A 338 -14.89 -14.20 17.03
N ALA A 339 -13.72 -14.70 17.46
CA ALA A 339 -13.25 -16.04 17.08
C ALA A 339 -14.20 -17.13 17.59
N LYS A 340 -14.63 -17.03 18.85
CA LYS A 340 -15.58 -17.96 19.45
C LYS A 340 -16.92 -17.95 18.73
N TYR A 341 -17.48 -16.76 18.42
CA TYR A 341 -18.70 -16.65 17.63
C TYR A 341 -18.54 -17.29 16.26
N ARG A 342 -17.42 -17.05 15.58
CA ARG A 342 -17.15 -17.68 14.28
C ARG A 342 -17.13 -19.20 14.39
N GLN A 343 -16.45 -19.76 15.39
CA GLN A 343 -16.43 -21.20 15.64
C GLN A 343 -17.83 -21.75 15.90
N ASP A 344 -18.59 -21.12 16.79
CA ASP A 344 -19.93 -21.55 17.21
C ASP A 344 -20.98 -21.47 16.09
N GLU A 345 -20.94 -20.40 15.28
CA GLU A 345 -21.94 -20.12 14.25
C GLU A 345 -21.68 -20.94 12.98
N PHE A 346 -20.42 -21.01 12.55
CA PHE A 346 -20.05 -21.69 11.30
C PHE A 346 -19.58 -23.14 11.51
N GLY A 347 -19.45 -23.59 12.76
CA GLY A 347 -18.98 -24.94 13.08
C GLY A 347 -17.53 -25.20 12.67
N ILE A 348 -16.69 -24.15 12.63
CA ILE A 348 -15.30 -24.21 12.16
C ILE A 348 -14.36 -24.40 13.34
N ASP A 349 -13.80 -25.59 13.46
CA ASP A 349 -12.66 -25.86 14.32
C ASP A 349 -11.36 -25.70 13.51
N ALA A 350 -10.52 -24.74 13.89
CA ALA A 350 -9.29 -24.43 13.16
C ALA A 350 -8.27 -25.58 13.17
N ASP A 351 -8.21 -26.36 14.25
CA ASP A 351 -7.29 -27.50 14.36
C ASP A 351 -7.76 -28.67 13.47
N GLU A 352 -9.06 -28.90 13.37
CA GLU A 352 -9.62 -29.89 12.44
C GLU A 352 -9.49 -29.44 10.97
N VAL A 353 -9.64 -28.15 10.69
CA VAL A 353 -9.43 -27.58 9.36
C VAL A 353 -7.97 -27.70 8.94
N ALA A 354 -7.02 -27.44 9.84
CA ALA A 354 -5.59 -27.52 9.55
C ALA A 354 -5.15 -28.93 9.10
N LYS A 355 -5.86 -29.98 9.52
CA LYS A 355 -5.61 -31.37 9.07
C LYS A 355 -5.85 -31.59 7.56
N TYR A 356 -6.48 -30.65 6.86
CA TYR A 356 -6.64 -30.70 5.41
C TYR A 356 -5.52 -29.99 4.65
N PHE A 357 -4.67 -29.23 5.34
CA PHE A 357 -3.71 -28.31 4.74
C PHE A 357 -2.27 -28.64 5.16
N GLU A 358 -1.84 -29.86 4.83
CA GLU A 358 -0.44 -30.24 4.97
C GLU A 358 0.44 -29.42 4.01
N PHE A 359 1.49 -28.79 4.53
CA PHE A 359 2.27 -27.74 3.86
C PHE A 359 2.83 -28.17 2.51
N ASP A 360 3.42 -29.36 2.40
CA ASP A 360 3.98 -29.81 1.13
C ASP A 360 2.88 -30.08 0.11
N THR A 361 1.78 -30.70 0.54
CA THR A 361 0.61 -30.92 -0.31
C THR A 361 0.01 -29.59 -0.79
N VAL A 362 -0.11 -28.59 0.08
CA VAL A 362 -0.58 -27.23 -0.29
C VAL A 362 0.39 -26.57 -1.28
N LEU A 363 1.71 -26.69 -1.05
CA LEU A 363 2.72 -26.09 -1.93
C LEU A 363 2.67 -26.69 -3.34
N TYR A 364 2.72 -28.02 -3.47
CA TYR A 364 2.79 -28.70 -4.76
C TYR A 364 1.42 -28.77 -5.46
N GLU A 365 0.37 -29.17 -4.74
CA GLU A 365 -0.96 -29.42 -5.30
C GLU A 365 -1.92 -28.23 -5.18
N GLY A 366 -1.53 -27.16 -4.49
CA GLY A 366 -2.27 -25.90 -4.42
C GLY A 366 -1.55 -24.79 -5.17
N VAL A 367 -0.47 -24.28 -4.58
CA VAL A 367 0.25 -23.09 -5.06
C VAL A 367 0.88 -23.32 -6.43
N PHE A 368 1.73 -24.35 -6.56
CA PHE A 368 2.38 -24.67 -7.83
C PHE A 368 1.36 -25.15 -8.87
N ARG A 369 0.31 -25.86 -8.46
CA ARG A 369 -0.77 -26.26 -9.37
C ARG A 369 -1.52 -25.05 -9.93
N ALA A 370 -1.91 -24.09 -9.11
CA ALA A 370 -2.57 -22.87 -9.55
C ALA A 370 -1.66 -22.10 -10.53
N ALA A 371 -0.39 -21.91 -10.16
CA ALA A 371 0.60 -21.28 -11.02
C ALA A 371 0.83 -22.07 -12.32
N THR A 372 0.81 -23.40 -12.30
CA THR A 372 0.92 -24.23 -13.51
C THR A 372 -0.31 -24.08 -14.41
N GLY A 373 -1.51 -24.13 -13.84
CA GLY A 373 -2.77 -24.01 -14.59
C GLY A 373 -2.95 -22.63 -15.22
N LEU A 374 -2.58 -21.57 -14.48
CA LEU A 374 -2.72 -20.19 -14.92
C LEU A 374 -1.55 -19.72 -15.79
N TYR A 375 -0.34 -20.13 -15.42
CA TYR A 375 1.02 -19.85 -15.94
C TYR A 375 1.59 -20.70 -17.08
N GLY A 376 1.21 -21.98 -17.10
CA GLY A 376 1.94 -23.01 -17.82
C GLY A 376 3.35 -23.30 -17.28
N ILE A 377 3.74 -22.73 -16.13
CA ILE A 377 5.07 -22.91 -15.54
C ILE A 377 5.17 -24.18 -14.70
N THR A 378 6.37 -24.74 -14.55
CA THR A 378 6.61 -25.92 -13.71
C THR A 378 7.78 -25.72 -12.76
N PHE A 379 7.83 -26.53 -11.68
CA PHE A 379 8.76 -26.39 -10.57
C PHE A 379 9.51 -27.70 -10.34
N ALA A 380 10.84 -27.65 -10.29
CA ALA A 380 11.70 -28.80 -10.01
C ALA A 380 12.61 -28.52 -8.81
N PRO A 381 12.69 -29.42 -7.80
CA PRO A 381 13.56 -29.22 -6.65
C PRO A 381 15.04 -29.24 -7.05
N ARG A 382 15.84 -28.40 -6.39
CA ARG A 382 17.28 -28.27 -6.58
C ARG A 382 18.02 -28.51 -5.26
N GLU A 383 18.31 -29.77 -4.96
CA GLU A 383 19.02 -30.19 -3.75
C GLU A 383 20.50 -29.78 -3.73
N ASP A 384 21.05 -29.43 -4.89
CA ASP A 384 22.41 -28.96 -5.05
C ASP A 384 22.59 -27.49 -4.62
N VAL A 385 21.49 -26.73 -4.55
CA VAL A 385 21.51 -25.31 -4.16
C VAL A 385 21.52 -25.17 -2.65
N ILE A 386 22.53 -24.48 -2.12
CA ILE A 386 22.69 -24.21 -0.69
C ILE A 386 22.21 -22.79 -0.36
N GLY A 387 21.18 -22.68 0.49
CA GLY A 387 20.70 -21.41 1.03
C GLY A 387 21.44 -20.96 2.29
N TRP A 388 20.90 -19.94 2.98
CA TRP A 388 21.45 -19.43 4.25
C TRP A 388 21.16 -20.34 5.47
N HIS A 389 20.30 -21.34 5.33
CA HIS A 389 19.91 -22.26 6.39
C HIS A 389 19.57 -23.65 5.80
N GLU A 390 19.74 -24.72 6.60
CA GLU A 390 19.50 -26.11 6.15
C GLU A 390 18.04 -26.41 5.78
N ASP A 391 17.11 -25.61 6.28
CA ASP A 391 15.67 -25.73 5.99
C ASP A 391 15.26 -25.01 4.69
N VAL A 392 16.18 -24.30 4.01
CA VAL A 392 15.89 -23.63 2.75
C VAL A 392 15.76 -24.66 1.64
N ARG A 393 14.66 -24.58 0.89
CA ARG A 393 14.38 -25.45 -0.26
C ARG A 393 14.43 -24.65 -1.55
N ALA A 394 15.18 -25.11 -2.53
CA ALA A 394 15.31 -24.43 -3.82
C ALA A 394 14.47 -25.11 -4.91
N PHE A 395 13.84 -24.30 -5.76
CA PHE A 395 13.03 -24.75 -6.89
C PHE A 395 13.44 -24.01 -8.16
N GLU A 396 13.87 -24.75 -9.18
CA GLU A 396 14.03 -24.22 -10.54
C GLU A 396 12.66 -24.14 -11.21
N VAL A 397 12.38 -23.01 -11.86
CA VAL A 397 11.12 -22.74 -12.54
C VAL A 397 11.34 -22.74 -14.05
N THR A 398 10.47 -23.42 -14.81
CA THR A 398 10.53 -23.45 -16.29
C THR A 398 9.20 -23.07 -16.93
N ASP A 399 9.23 -22.55 -18.16
CA ASP A 399 8.05 -22.27 -18.97
C ASP A 399 7.56 -23.51 -19.77
N THR A 400 6.50 -23.32 -20.55
CA THR A 400 5.89 -24.37 -21.40
C THR A 400 6.81 -24.91 -22.51
N ASN A 401 7.92 -24.24 -22.79
CA ASN A 401 8.94 -24.64 -23.77
C ASN A 401 10.20 -25.21 -23.08
N GLU A 402 10.11 -25.58 -21.81
CA GLU A 402 11.23 -26.05 -20.97
C GLU A 402 12.34 -24.99 -20.80
N ARG A 403 12.04 -23.70 -21.04
CA ARG A 403 12.99 -22.62 -20.81
C ARG A 403 13.02 -22.26 -19.33
N THR A 404 14.22 -22.23 -18.74
CA THR A 404 14.41 -21.77 -17.36
C THR A 404 13.96 -20.30 -17.21
N LEU A 405 13.09 -20.05 -16.24
CA LEU A 405 12.57 -18.74 -15.89
C LEU A 405 13.25 -18.15 -14.65
N GLY A 406 13.74 -18.97 -13.71
CA GLY A 406 14.33 -18.46 -12.47
C GLY A 406 14.47 -19.53 -11.39
N LEU A 407 14.86 -19.08 -10.20
CA LEU A 407 15.05 -19.90 -9.00
C LEU A 407 14.27 -19.32 -7.82
N VAL A 408 13.58 -20.17 -7.06
CA VAL A 408 12.86 -19.78 -5.83
C VAL A 408 13.48 -20.50 -4.63
N LEU A 409 13.90 -19.74 -3.62
CA LEU A 409 14.43 -20.20 -2.33
C LEU A 409 13.35 -20.05 -1.26
N LEU A 410 12.72 -21.15 -0.86
CA LEU A 410 11.66 -21.21 0.14
C LEU A 410 12.23 -21.50 1.53
N ASP A 411 11.96 -20.64 2.49
CA ASP A 411 12.34 -20.79 3.90
C ASP A 411 11.09 -20.76 4.79
N PRO A 412 10.56 -21.93 5.19
CA PRO A 412 9.22 -22.01 5.77
C PRO A 412 9.16 -21.74 7.28
N TYR A 413 10.22 -22.01 8.04
CA TYR A 413 10.12 -22.15 9.49
C TYR A 413 10.63 -20.94 10.28
N SER A 414 9.94 -20.66 11.38
CA SER A 414 10.33 -19.68 12.38
C SER A 414 11.55 -20.12 13.20
N ARG A 415 12.37 -19.16 13.62
CA ARG A 415 13.56 -19.34 14.47
C ARG A 415 14.06 -18.00 15.01
N ASP A 416 14.85 -18.03 16.08
CA ASP A 416 15.32 -16.82 16.78
C ASP A 416 16.12 -15.84 15.91
N THR A 417 16.84 -16.34 14.90
CA THR A 417 17.64 -15.53 13.98
C THR A 417 16.83 -14.95 12.81
N LYS A 418 15.53 -15.25 12.72
CA LYS A 418 14.65 -14.85 11.63
C LYS A 418 13.65 -13.83 12.13
N ARG A 419 13.40 -12.76 11.38
CA ARG A 419 12.36 -11.78 11.75
C ARG A 419 10.97 -12.40 11.62
N GLY A 420 9.99 -11.87 12.37
CA GLY A 420 8.59 -12.31 12.26
C GLY A 420 7.91 -11.87 10.96
N GLY A 421 6.74 -12.44 10.65
CA GLY A 421 5.94 -12.14 9.46
C GLY A 421 6.19 -13.10 8.29
N ALA A 422 5.86 -12.65 7.08
CA ALA A 422 6.20 -13.33 5.84
C ALA A 422 6.63 -12.28 4.81
N TRP A 423 7.48 -12.67 3.85
CA TRP A 423 7.96 -11.76 2.81
C TRP A 423 8.58 -12.50 1.64
N VAL A 424 8.57 -11.82 0.49
CA VAL A 424 9.42 -12.12 -0.66
C VAL A 424 10.57 -11.13 -0.77
N GLY A 425 11.71 -11.62 -1.22
CA GLY A 425 12.88 -10.82 -1.58
C GLY A 425 13.38 -11.17 -2.97
N GLN A 426 13.98 -10.20 -3.65
CA GLN A 426 14.67 -10.40 -4.93
C GLN A 426 16.18 -10.41 -4.66
N LEU A 427 16.79 -11.59 -4.66
CA LEU A 427 18.23 -11.74 -4.41
C LEU A 427 19.04 -11.46 -5.68
N VAL A 428 18.49 -11.83 -6.83
CA VAL A 428 18.98 -11.46 -8.16
C VAL A 428 17.78 -10.96 -8.95
N THR A 429 17.86 -9.74 -9.46
CA THR A 429 16.81 -9.12 -10.27
C THR A 429 16.99 -9.49 -11.75
N SER A 430 15.91 -9.93 -12.39
CA SER A 430 15.86 -10.22 -13.84
C SER A 430 15.97 -8.94 -14.65
N SER A 431 16.78 -8.92 -15.71
CA SER A 431 16.74 -7.83 -16.69
C SER A 431 17.39 -8.23 -18.02
N ARG A 432 16.97 -7.61 -19.13
CA ARG A 432 17.68 -7.81 -20.42
C ARG A 432 19.07 -7.17 -20.45
N LEU A 433 19.29 -6.09 -19.68
CA LEU A 433 20.59 -5.42 -19.59
C LEU A 433 21.66 -6.36 -19.03
N THR A 434 21.35 -7.08 -17.95
CA THR A 434 22.29 -7.99 -17.30
C THR A 434 22.26 -9.41 -17.87
N GLY A 435 21.13 -9.81 -18.46
CA GLY A 435 20.89 -11.20 -18.86
C GLY A 435 20.71 -12.16 -17.67
N HIS A 436 20.60 -11.63 -16.44
CA HIS A 436 20.37 -12.45 -15.26
C HIS A 436 18.95 -13.00 -15.23
N LEU A 437 18.81 -14.24 -14.76
CA LEU A 437 17.53 -14.81 -14.36
C LEU A 437 17.21 -14.42 -12.91
N PRO A 438 15.93 -14.24 -12.55
CA PRO A 438 15.53 -13.88 -11.21
C PRO A 438 15.82 -15.01 -10.21
N VAL A 439 16.33 -14.61 -9.04
CA VAL A 439 16.43 -15.48 -7.85
C VAL A 439 15.60 -14.85 -6.74
N LEU A 440 14.50 -15.51 -6.38
CA LEU A 440 13.55 -15.00 -5.38
C LEU A 440 13.63 -15.80 -4.10
N THR A 441 13.45 -15.12 -2.97
CA THR A 441 13.34 -15.75 -1.65
C THR A 441 11.90 -15.67 -1.19
N LEU A 442 11.28 -16.78 -0.78
CA LEU A 442 9.97 -16.80 -0.10
C LEU A 442 10.17 -17.22 1.34
N SER A 443 9.81 -16.37 2.28
CA SER A 443 10.04 -16.60 3.71
C SER A 443 8.74 -16.61 4.49
N LEU A 444 8.48 -17.69 5.22
CA LEU A 444 7.36 -17.82 6.16
C LEU A 444 7.88 -17.98 7.60
N ASN A 445 6.96 -18.06 8.56
CA ASN A 445 7.27 -18.26 9.98
C ASN A 445 6.44 -19.40 10.60
N LEU A 446 6.32 -20.51 9.89
CA LEU A 446 5.61 -21.69 10.40
C LEU A 446 6.33 -22.26 11.62
N ALA A 447 5.57 -22.86 12.55
CA ALA A 447 6.18 -23.64 13.61
C ALA A 447 6.81 -24.91 13.01
N LYS A 448 8.09 -25.16 13.31
CA LYS A 448 8.77 -26.37 12.84
C LYS A 448 8.20 -27.58 13.58
N PRO A 449 7.64 -28.58 12.88
CA PRO A 449 7.04 -29.73 13.55
C PRO A 449 8.11 -30.62 14.19
N GLY A 450 7.72 -31.38 15.21
CA GLY A 450 8.59 -32.42 15.79
C GLY A 450 8.94 -33.51 14.76
N PRO A 451 10.04 -34.27 14.97
CA PRO A 451 10.49 -35.29 14.02
C PRO A 451 9.38 -36.25 13.60
N GLY A 452 9.15 -36.38 12.29
CA GLY A 452 8.15 -37.28 11.70
C GLY A 452 6.70 -36.78 11.77
N ARG A 453 6.44 -35.57 12.28
CA ARG A 453 5.11 -34.94 12.24
C ARG A 453 4.98 -34.04 11.01
N PRO A 454 3.78 -33.96 10.38
CA PRO A 454 3.54 -33.07 9.26
C PRO A 454 3.54 -31.59 9.70
N SER A 455 3.92 -30.70 8.79
CA SER A 455 3.65 -29.26 8.92
C SER A 455 2.23 -28.99 8.44
N LEU A 456 1.35 -28.55 9.34
CA LEU A 456 -0.03 -28.19 8.99
C LEU A 456 -0.14 -26.67 8.92
N LEU A 457 -0.99 -26.17 8.02
CA LEU A 457 -1.31 -24.76 7.88
C LEU A 457 -2.70 -24.49 8.42
N GLY A 458 -2.82 -23.53 9.32
CA GLY A 458 -4.10 -22.90 9.61
C GLY A 458 -4.58 -22.03 8.43
N PRO A 459 -5.85 -21.56 8.46
CA PRO A 459 -6.39 -20.70 7.42
C PRO A 459 -5.55 -19.44 7.13
N THR A 460 -5.01 -18.81 8.16
CA THR A 460 -4.14 -17.63 8.02
C THR A 460 -2.85 -17.97 7.26
N GLU A 461 -2.18 -19.05 7.64
CA GLU A 461 -0.91 -19.47 7.02
C GLU A 461 -1.12 -19.95 5.58
N LEU A 462 -2.26 -20.56 5.29
CA LEU A 462 -2.69 -20.88 3.92
C LEU A 462 -2.78 -19.61 3.07
N THR A 463 -3.52 -18.59 3.53
CA THR A 463 -3.62 -17.30 2.83
C THR A 463 -2.24 -16.66 2.65
N THR A 464 -1.41 -16.62 3.71
CA THR A 464 -0.06 -16.05 3.65
C THR A 464 0.81 -16.74 2.58
N LEU A 465 0.77 -18.07 2.48
CA LEU A 465 1.56 -18.78 1.48
C LEU A 465 1.14 -18.40 0.05
N PHE A 466 -0.16 -18.30 -0.23
CA PHE A 466 -0.63 -17.84 -1.55
C PHE A 466 -0.29 -16.37 -1.79
N HIS A 467 -0.41 -15.50 -0.77
CA HIS A 467 -0.04 -14.09 -0.86
C HIS A 467 1.42 -13.91 -1.29
N GLU A 468 2.35 -14.51 -0.53
CA GLU A 468 3.78 -14.40 -0.84
C GLU A 468 4.11 -15.01 -2.21
N PHE A 469 3.39 -16.06 -2.61
CA PHE A 469 3.61 -16.63 -3.94
C PHE A 469 3.18 -15.70 -5.08
N GLY A 470 2.25 -14.77 -4.86
CA GLY A 470 1.92 -13.74 -5.85
C GLY A 470 3.07 -12.76 -6.07
N HIS A 471 3.79 -12.37 -5.01
CA HIS A 471 5.06 -11.62 -5.15
C HIS A 471 6.13 -12.43 -5.90
N VAL A 472 6.24 -13.74 -5.62
CA VAL A 472 7.13 -14.64 -6.37
C VAL A 472 6.80 -14.64 -7.87
N LEU A 473 5.52 -14.73 -8.24
CA LEU A 473 5.09 -14.69 -9.63
C LEU A 473 5.40 -13.35 -10.30
N HIS A 474 5.19 -12.23 -9.59
CA HIS A 474 5.52 -10.90 -10.10
C HIS A 474 7.03 -10.76 -10.40
N GLY A 475 7.88 -11.25 -9.50
CA GLY A 475 9.33 -11.26 -9.73
C GLY A 475 9.79 -12.25 -10.81
N LEU A 476 9.18 -13.44 -10.90
CA LEU A 476 9.55 -14.49 -11.87
C LEU A 476 9.23 -14.07 -13.30
N PHE A 477 8.14 -13.34 -13.52
CA PHE A 477 7.69 -12.94 -14.85
C PHE A 477 8.31 -11.63 -15.35
N ALA A 478 9.11 -10.96 -14.52
CA ALA A 478 9.82 -9.73 -14.87
C ALA A 478 10.55 -9.85 -16.22
N ASN A 479 10.19 -8.97 -17.14
CA ASN A 479 10.74 -8.87 -18.49
C ASN A 479 10.97 -7.41 -18.87
N SER A 480 11.62 -6.65 -17.98
CA SER A 480 12.09 -5.29 -18.24
C SER A 480 13.54 -5.30 -18.73
N THR A 481 13.96 -4.25 -19.43
CA THR A 481 15.34 -4.06 -19.85
C THR A 481 16.23 -3.71 -18.67
N TYR A 482 15.75 -2.85 -17.76
CA TYR A 482 16.53 -2.30 -16.65
C TYR A 482 16.17 -2.96 -15.31
N PRO A 483 17.16 -3.38 -14.49
CA PRO A 483 16.92 -3.90 -13.15
C PRO A 483 16.06 -2.99 -12.25
N SER A 484 16.28 -1.67 -12.30
CA SER A 484 15.55 -0.68 -11.50
C SER A 484 14.04 -0.64 -11.77
N THR A 485 13.57 -1.20 -12.88
CA THR A 485 12.14 -1.24 -13.26
C THR A 485 11.59 -2.66 -13.41
N ALA A 486 12.34 -3.68 -12.98
CA ALA A 486 11.98 -5.08 -13.17
C ALA A 486 11.25 -5.69 -11.97
N GLY A 487 10.21 -6.49 -12.27
CA GLY A 487 9.48 -7.27 -11.26
C GLY A 487 8.81 -6.38 -10.22
N THR A 488 9.12 -6.61 -8.94
CA THR A 488 8.50 -5.89 -7.82
C THR A 488 9.01 -4.45 -7.62
N SER A 489 9.89 -3.94 -8.48
CA SER A 489 10.34 -2.54 -8.49
C SER A 489 9.26 -1.59 -9.06
N VAL A 490 8.10 -1.56 -8.40
CA VAL A 490 6.91 -0.76 -8.75
C VAL A 490 6.51 0.12 -7.55
N PRO A 491 5.63 1.13 -7.74
CA PRO A 491 5.09 1.91 -6.63
C PRO A 491 4.51 1.04 -5.51
N ARG A 492 4.62 1.53 -4.28
CA ARG A 492 4.26 0.77 -3.08
C ARG A 492 2.77 0.47 -3.01
N ASP A 493 1.93 1.40 -3.47
CA ASP A 493 0.48 1.21 -3.54
C ASP A 493 0.00 0.29 -4.67
N TYR A 494 0.93 -0.21 -5.48
CA TYR A 494 0.70 -1.23 -6.49
C TYR A 494 1.31 -2.60 -6.14
N VAL A 495 2.42 -2.63 -5.41
CA VAL A 495 3.19 -3.88 -5.23
C VAL A 495 2.39 -4.98 -4.54
N GLU A 496 1.45 -4.64 -3.65
CA GLU A 496 0.63 -5.62 -2.93
C GLU A 496 -0.54 -6.16 -3.76
N PHE A 497 -0.81 -5.61 -4.94
CA PHE A 497 -1.92 -6.06 -5.77
C PHE A 497 -1.69 -7.50 -6.29
N PRO A 498 -0.56 -7.85 -6.93
CA PRO A 498 -0.32 -9.21 -7.40
C PRO A 498 -0.31 -10.27 -6.29
N SER A 499 0.19 -9.92 -5.10
CA SER A 499 0.17 -10.81 -3.93
C SER A 499 -1.25 -11.07 -3.43
N GLN A 500 -2.03 -10.03 -3.18
CA GLN A 500 -3.42 -10.14 -2.74
C GLN A 500 -4.34 -10.79 -3.78
N LEU A 501 -4.09 -10.56 -5.07
CA LEU A 501 -4.81 -11.24 -6.13
C LEU A 501 -4.60 -12.76 -6.06
N ASN A 502 -3.36 -13.21 -5.85
CA ASN A 502 -3.04 -14.63 -5.85
C ASN A 502 -3.70 -15.41 -4.70
N GLU A 503 -4.14 -14.72 -3.64
CA GLU A 503 -4.89 -15.31 -2.53
C GLU A 503 -6.22 -15.95 -2.98
N MET A 504 -6.83 -15.48 -4.07
CA MET A 504 -8.14 -15.99 -4.54
C MET A 504 -8.12 -17.50 -4.86
N TRP A 505 -6.95 -18.03 -5.21
CA TRP A 505 -6.81 -19.43 -5.63
C TRP A 505 -6.90 -20.43 -4.47
N ARG A 506 -6.77 -19.99 -3.21
CA ARG A 506 -6.77 -20.86 -2.03
C ARG A 506 -8.10 -21.56 -1.78
N PHE A 507 -9.22 -21.01 -2.22
CA PHE A 507 -10.53 -21.67 -2.11
C PHE A 507 -11.22 -21.85 -3.45
N HIS A 508 -10.50 -21.58 -4.54
CA HIS A 508 -11.05 -21.70 -5.87
C HIS A 508 -11.39 -23.17 -6.18
N PRO A 509 -12.60 -23.48 -6.69
CA PRO A 509 -13.09 -24.86 -6.85
C PRO A 509 -12.25 -25.72 -7.83
N GLN A 510 -11.50 -25.08 -8.73
CA GLN A 510 -10.55 -25.76 -9.64
C GLN A 510 -9.20 -26.11 -8.99
N VAL A 511 -8.89 -25.59 -7.81
CA VAL A 511 -7.58 -25.77 -7.14
C VAL A 511 -7.75 -26.54 -5.83
N LEU A 512 -8.66 -26.09 -4.96
CA LEU A 512 -8.84 -26.61 -3.60
C LEU A 512 -8.93 -28.15 -3.50
N PRO A 513 -9.70 -28.87 -4.36
CA PRO A 513 -9.83 -30.33 -4.26
C PRO A 513 -8.52 -31.11 -4.45
N HIS A 514 -7.48 -30.48 -5.00
CA HIS A 514 -6.21 -31.15 -5.25
C HIS A 514 -5.35 -31.29 -3.99
N TYR A 515 -5.45 -30.33 -3.07
CA TYR A 515 -4.62 -30.30 -1.87
C TYR A 515 -5.40 -30.39 -0.55
N ALA A 516 -6.68 -30.03 -0.50
CA ALA A 516 -7.49 -30.07 0.71
C ALA A 516 -7.92 -31.51 1.07
N LYS A 517 -6.98 -32.30 1.59
CA LYS A 517 -7.14 -33.72 1.93
C LYS A 517 -6.77 -33.96 3.38
N HIS A 518 -7.65 -34.61 4.12
CA HIS A 518 -7.42 -34.90 5.52
C HIS A 518 -6.21 -35.82 5.70
N ILE A 519 -5.23 -35.44 6.52
CA ILE A 519 -3.97 -36.19 6.68
C ILE A 519 -4.16 -37.65 7.14
N ASP A 520 -5.17 -37.92 7.97
CA ASP A 520 -5.38 -39.27 8.52
C ASP A 520 -6.22 -40.18 7.61
N THR A 521 -7.17 -39.61 6.85
CA THR A 521 -8.15 -40.40 6.08
C THR A 521 -7.94 -40.31 4.57
N GLY A 522 -7.23 -39.28 4.09
CA GLY A 522 -7.09 -38.95 2.68
C GLY A 522 -8.37 -38.43 2.02
N GLU A 523 -9.45 -38.27 2.78
CA GLU A 523 -10.74 -37.78 2.26
C GLU A 523 -10.66 -36.28 1.92
N PRO A 524 -11.33 -35.84 0.84
CA PRO A 524 -11.38 -34.43 0.47
C PRO A 524 -12.15 -33.63 1.52
N MET A 525 -11.84 -32.34 1.65
CA MET A 525 -12.61 -31.42 2.48
C MET A 525 -14.10 -31.41 2.07
N PRO A 526 -15.04 -31.59 3.02
CA PRO A 526 -16.47 -31.51 2.72
C PRO A 526 -16.85 -30.15 2.14
N ALA A 527 -17.74 -30.15 1.13
CA ALA A 527 -18.15 -28.92 0.46
C ALA A 527 -18.80 -27.92 1.42
N GLU A 528 -19.54 -28.42 2.41
CA GLU A 528 -20.18 -27.62 3.45
C GLU A 528 -19.16 -26.90 4.33
N LEU A 529 -18.02 -27.55 4.63
CA LEU A 529 -16.93 -26.94 5.38
C LEU A 529 -16.21 -25.87 4.56
N VAL A 530 -16.05 -26.07 3.25
CA VAL A 530 -15.51 -25.04 2.34
C VAL A 530 -16.41 -23.81 2.30
N THR A 531 -17.72 -24.02 2.13
CA THR A 531 -18.70 -22.91 2.14
C THR A 531 -18.66 -22.17 3.47
N ALA A 532 -18.66 -22.90 4.60
CA ALA A 532 -18.57 -22.29 5.93
C ALA A 532 -17.29 -21.46 6.09
N LEU A 533 -16.13 -21.98 5.65
CA LEU A 533 -14.86 -21.26 5.68
C LEU A 533 -14.95 -19.94 4.92
N ILE A 534 -15.43 -19.96 3.68
CA ILE A 534 -15.56 -18.76 2.83
C ILE A 534 -16.56 -17.76 3.44
N GLU A 535 -17.72 -18.21 3.90
CA GLU A 535 -18.74 -17.33 4.49
C GLU A 535 -18.25 -16.69 5.79
N SER A 536 -17.48 -17.44 6.58
CA SER A 536 -16.93 -16.97 7.86
C SER A 536 -15.92 -15.83 7.73
N GLU A 537 -15.31 -15.63 6.55
CA GLU A 537 -14.33 -14.56 6.29
C GLU A 537 -14.96 -13.16 6.30
N LYS A 538 -16.28 -13.06 6.08
CA LYS A 538 -17.04 -11.80 6.16
C LYS A 538 -17.29 -11.39 7.61
N PHE A 539 -17.39 -12.35 8.53
CA PHE A 539 -17.58 -12.06 9.94
C PHE A 539 -16.25 -11.70 10.59
N GLY A 540 -16.21 -10.61 11.36
CA GLY A 540 -15.01 -10.02 11.94
C GLY A 540 -14.34 -8.98 11.04
N GLN A 541 -14.93 -8.67 9.87
CA GLN A 541 -14.41 -7.64 8.97
C GLN A 541 -14.61 -6.23 9.53
N GLY A 542 -15.62 -6.02 10.38
CA GLY A 542 -15.75 -4.75 11.10
C GLY A 542 -14.48 -4.48 11.92
N PHE A 543 -14.08 -5.46 12.73
CA PHE A 543 -12.84 -5.37 13.51
C PHE A 543 -11.58 -5.24 12.64
N ASN A 544 -11.36 -6.19 11.73
CA ASN A 544 -10.13 -6.27 10.93
C ASN A 544 -9.95 -5.03 10.04
N THR A 545 -11.04 -4.51 9.49
CA THR A 545 -11.03 -3.27 8.70
C THR A 545 -10.74 -2.07 9.59
N THR A 546 -11.41 -1.95 10.73
CA THR A 546 -11.22 -0.82 11.65
C THR A 546 -9.78 -0.72 12.17
N GLU A 547 -9.16 -1.81 12.64
CA GLU A 547 -7.77 -1.74 13.13
C GLU A 547 -6.79 -1.30 12.04
N TYR A 548 -7.02 -1.72 10.79
CA TYR A 548 -6.19 -1.36 9.65
C TYR A 548 -6.37 0.11 9.28
N LEU A 549 -7.62 0.58 9.14
CA LEU A 549 -7.92 1.97 8.78
C LEU A 549 -7.40 2.95 9.84
N ALA A 550 -7.48 2.58 11.12
CA ALA A 550 -6.93 3.36 12.21
C ALA A 550 -5.41 3.54 12.07
N ALA A 551 -4.67 2.48 11.73
CA ALA A 551 -3.24 2.57 11.48
C ALA A 551 -2.91 3.38 10.20
N ALA A 552 -3.66 3.21 9.11
CA ALA A 552 -3.47 3.98 7.88
C ALA A 552 -3.73 5.48 8.10
N MET A 553 -4.75 5.83 8.88
CA MET A 553 -5.06 7.22 9.23
C MET A 553 -3.96 7.86 10.09
N LEU A 554 -3.42 7.11 11.06
CA LEU A 554 -2.28 7.56 11.86
C LEU A 554 -1.05 7.85 10.99
N ASP A 555 -0.73 6.96 10.06
CA ASP A 555 0.39 7.16 9.13
C ASP A 555 0.22 8.43 8.29
N LEU A 556 -0.94 8.61 7.64
CA LEU A 556 -1.21 9.79 6.83
C LEU A 556 -1.17 11.07 7.66
N SER A 557 -1.66 11.03 8.91
CA SER A 557 -1.69 12.19 9.81
C SER A 557 -0.29 12.58 10.29
N TRP A 558 0.54 11.62 10.73
CA TRP A 558 1.93 11.88 11.12
C TRP A 558 2.78 12.47 10.00
N HIS A 559 2.50 12.10 8.75
CA HIS A 559 3.25 12.59 7.59
C HIS A 559 2.61 13.79 6.89
N SER A 560 1.46 14.27 7.39
CA SER A 560 0.84 15.51 6.93
C SER A 560 1.30 16.73 7.73
N LEU A 561 2.17 16.54 8.73
CA LEU A 561 2.79 17.64 9.46
C LEU A 561 3.58 18.57 8.52
N GLU A 562 3.45 19.87 8.76
CA GLU A 562 4.18 20.91 8.06
C GLU A 562 5.55 21.15 8.69
N ALA A 563 6.50 21.61 7.87
CA ALA A 563 7.84 21.89 8.36
C ALA A 563 7.86 23.00 9.42
N GLY A 564 8.36 22.67 10.61
CA GLY A 564 8.36 23.53 11.78
C GLY A 564 7.49 22.98 12.91
N GLU A 565 6.58 22.06 12.60
CA GLU A 565 5.86 21.28 13.60
C GLU A 565 6.77 20.21 14.21
N HIS A 566 6.72 20.08 15.54
CA HIS A 566 7.45 19.05 16.27
C HIS A 566 6.59 18.58 17.44
N ILE A 567 5.84 17.50 17.21
CA ILE A 567 4.90 16.95 18.18
C ILE A 567 5.62 15.99 19.12
N THR A 568 5.86 16.43 20.35
CA THR A 568 6.58 15.64 21.37
C THR A 568 5.65 14.83 22.27
N ASP A 569 4.36 15.18 22.35
CA ASP A 569 3.34 14.37 23.01
C ASP A 569 2.73 13.36 22.03
N VAL A 570 3.55 12.35 21.70
CA VAL A 570 3.24 11.32 20.68
C VAL A 570 1.93 10.58 20.96
N LEU A 571 1.62 10.32 22.23
CA LEU A 571 0.44 9.55 22.60
C LEU A 571 -0.83 10.41 22.56
N SER A 572 -0.75 11.70 22.90
CA SER A 572 -1.88 12.63 22.75
C SER A 572 -2.26 12.79 21.29
N PHE A 573 -1.28 13.01 20.41
CA PHE A 573 -1.51 13.11 18.96
C PHE A 573 -2.18 11.86 18.40
N GLU A 574 -1.70 10.68 18.77
CA GLU A 574 -2.32 9.42 18.36
C GLU A 574 -3.79 9.35 18.80
N SER A 575 -4.10 9.65 20.06
CA SER A 575 -5.50 9.63 20.52
C SER A 575 -6.38 10.66 19.82
N GLU A 576 -5.87 11.87 19.61
CA GLU A 576 -6.61 12.96 18.96
C GLU A 576 -6.96 12.62 17.51
N VAL A 577 -6.01 12.05 16.76
CA VAL A 577 -6.25 11.59 15.37
C VAL A 577 -7.31 10.49 15.32
N LEU A 578 -7.19 9.48 16.19
CA LEU A 578 -8.13 8.36 16.20
C LEU A 578 -9.55 8.78 16.62
N ASP A 579 -9.66 9.63 17.64
CA ASP A 579 -10.93 10.16 18.12
C ASP A 579 -11.59 11.05 17.05
N ALA A 580 -10.82 11.93 16.40
CA ALA A 580 -11.32 12.81 15.34
C ALA A 580 -11.81 12.03 14.11
N ALA A 581 -11.16 10.90 13.78
CA ALA A 581 -11.58 10.02 12.70
C ALA A 581 -12.77 9.10 13.07
N GLY A 582 -13.19 9.08 14.34
CA GLY A 582 -14.33 8.31 14.81
C GLY A 582 -14.03 6.83 15.06
N PHE A 583 -12.79 6.47 15.36
CA PHE A 583 -12.43 5.11 15.74
C PHE A 583 -12.79 4.82 17.21
N THR A 584 -13.22 3.59 17.48
CA THR A 584 -13.55 3.15 18.85
C THR A 584 -12.31 2.65 19.58
N SER A 585 -12.22 2.93 20.88
CA SER A 585 -11.14 2.40 21.74
C SER A 585 -11.22 0.88 21.95
N LEU A 586 -12.34 0.24 21.58
CA LEU A 586 -12.48 -1.22 21.55
C LEU A 586 -11.55 -1.89 20.55
N VAL A 587 -11.16 -1.17 19.49
CA VAL A 587 -10.33 -1.67 18.41
C VAL A 587 -9.13 -0.74 18.27
N PRO A 588 -8.05 -0.96 19.05
CA PRO A 588 -6.83 -0.18 18.89
C PRO A 588 -6.25 -0.40 17.48
N PRO A 589 -5.51 0.58 16.94
CA PRO A 589 -4.94 0.47 15.60
C PRO A 589 -4.04 -0.77 15.49
N ARG A 590 -3.96 -1.35 14.29
CA ARG A 590 -3.15 -2.55 14.01
C ARG A 590 -1.70 -2.36 14.42
N TYR A 591 -1.19 -1.15 14.31
CA TYR A 591 0.04 -0.68 14.94
C TYR A 591 -0.23 0.64 15.63
N ARG A 592 0.16 0.79 16.91
CA ARG A 592 0.29 2.11 17.52
C ARG A 592 1.61 2.74 17.10
N THR A 593 1.66 4.05 17.16
CA THR A 593 2.75 4.91 16.68
C THR A 593 4.12 4.40 17.16
N THR A 594 4.26 4.09 18.45
CA THR A 594 5.54 3.74 19.09
C THR A 594 6.09 2.36 18.71
N TYR A 595 5.32 1.53 18.01
CA TYR A 595 5.80 0.26 17.46
C TYR A 595 5.44 0.10 15.98
N PHE A 596 5.15 1.21 15.30
CA PHE A 596 4.79 1.22 13.89
C PHE A 596 6.01 1.14 12.97
N GLY A 597 6.71 0.00 13.02
CA GLY A 597 7.94 -0.21 12.24
C GLY A 597 7.77 -0.06 10.72
N HIS A 598 6.57 -0.24 10.18
CA HIS A 598 6.31 0.00 8.75
C HIS A 598 6.64 1.43 8.33
N ILE A 599 6.30 2.41 9.16
CA ILE A 599 6.41 3.83 8.81
C ILE A 599 7.67 4.47 9.41
N PHE A 600 8.23 3.92 10.50
CA PHE A 600 9.43 4.47 11.16
C PHE A 600 10.71 3.66 10.99
N ALA A 601 10.65 2.51 10.30
CA ALA A 601 11.81 1.62 10.12
C ALA A 601 11.76 0.82 8.80
N SER A 602 10.83 1.15 7.91
CA SER A 602 10.63 0.49 6.62
C SER A 602 10.07 1.52 5.62
N GLY A 603 9.86 1.10 4.37
CA GLY A 603 9.50 1.98 3.26
C GLY A 603 8.00 2.28 3.10
N TYR A 604 7.21 2.36 4.19
CA TYR A 604 5.76 2.63 4.14
C TYR A 604 5.38 3.96 4.82
N ALA A 605 6.32 4.86 5.07
CA ALA A 605 6.02 6.21 5.57
C ALA A 605 5.10 6.96 4.58
N ALA A 606 3.93 7.42 5.05
CA ALA A 606 2.84 7.92 4.21
C ALA A 606 2.40 6.94 3.10
N GLY A 607 2.53 5.65 3.36
CA GLY A 607 2.32 4.57 2.40
C GLY A 607 1.62 3.36 3.01
N TYR A 608 1.19 3.40 4.27
CA TYR A 608 0.49 2.25 4.86
C TYR A 608 -0.89 2.02 4.22
N TYR A 609 -1.51 3.05 3.63
CA TYR A 609 -2.74 2.94 2.85
C TYR A 609 -2.59 2.00 1.62
N SER A 610 -1.36 1.77 1.15
CA SER A 610 -1.04 0.97 -0.03
C SER A 610 -1.67 -0.43 -0.01
N TYR A 611 -1.77 -1.08 1.17
CA TYR A 611 -2.40 -2.40 1.27
C TYR A 611 -3.88 -2.38 0.88
N LEU A 612 -4.61 -1.33 1.28
CA LEU A 612 -6.02 -1.15 0.93
C LEU A 612 -6.17 -0.76 -0.53
N TYR A 613 -5.33 0.15 -1.01
CA TYR A 613 -5.34 0.57 -2.41
C TYR A 613 -5.10 -0.61 -3.35
N SER A 614 -4.07 -1.41 -3.07
CA SER A 614 -3.79 -2.66 -3.79
C SER A 614 -4.93 -3.67 -3.68
N GLU A 615 -5.63 -3.75 -2.54
CA GLU A 615 -6.73 -4.71 -2.37
C GLU A 615 -7.96 -4.32 -3.19
N VAL A 616 -8.19 -3.02 -3.42
CA VAL A 616 -9.20 -2.54 -4.38
C VAL A 616 -8.92 -3.13 -5.76
N ILE A 617 -7.67 -3.02 -6.22
CA ILE A 617 -7.24 -3.58 -7.51
C ILE A 617 -7.41 -5.11 -7.50
N ALA A 618 -6.93 -5.79 -6.46
CA ALA A 618 -7.00 -7.24 -6.33
C ALA A 618 -8.45 -7.76 -6.33
N ALA A 619 -9.36 -7.09 -5.60
CA ALA A 619 -10.77 -7.45 -5.55
C ALA A 619 -11.45 -7.34 -6.91
N TRP A 620 -11.17 -6.26 -7.61
CA TRP A 620 -11.73 -6.02 -8.92
C TRP A 620 -11.17 -6.99 -9.98
N VAL A 621 -9.85 -7.24 -9.98
CA VAL A 621 -9.24 -8.21 -10.91
C VAL A 621 -9.63 -9.65 -10.61
N SER A 622 -9.88 -10.02 -9.35
CA SER A 622 -10.42 -11.34 -9.02
C SER A 622 -11.78 -11.58 -9.69
N GLU A 623 -12.70 -10.60 -9.66
CA GLU A 623 -13.99 -10.72 -10.35
C GLU A 623 -13.82 -10.83 -11.87
N TRP A 624 -12.83 -10.16 -12.44
CA TRP A 624 -12.49 -10.34 -13.86
C TRP A 624 -12.04 -11.77 -14.17
N PHE A 625 -11.17 -12.37 -13.35
CA PHE A 625 -10.74 -13.76 -13.54
C PHE A 625 -11.91 -14.74 -13.43
N GLU A 626 -12.81 -14.53 -12.47
CA GLU A 626 -14.04 -15.33 -12.34
C GLU A 626 -14.90 -15.22 -13.63
N ALA A 627 -15.05 -14.01 -14.18
CA ALA A 627 -15.75 -13.80 -15.45
C ALA A 627 -15.06 -14.47 -16.66
N GLN A 628 -13.75 -14.71 -16.60
CA GLN A 628 -13.00 -15.50 -17.60
C GLN A 628 -13.10 -17.02 -17.38
N GLY A 629 -13.87 -17.48 -16.39
CA GLY A 629 -14.01 -18.90 -16.05
C GLY A 629 -13.01 -19.41 -15.01
N GLY A 630 -12.44 -18.51 -14.19
CA GLY A 630 -11.51 -18.84 -13.11
C GLY A 630 -10.10 -19.10 -13.61
N LEU A 631 -9.58 -20.30 -13.36
CA LEU A 631 -8.21 -20.72 -13.69
C LEU A 631 -8.04 -20.96 -15.22
N SER A 632 -8.01 -19.87 -15.98
CA SER A 632 -7.92 -19.86 -17.45
C SER A 632 -6.49 -19.57 -17.93
N ARG A 633 -5.91 -20.50 -18.70
CA ARG A 633 -4.55 -20.36 -19.25
C ARG A 633 -4.41 -19.12 -20.15
N GLU A 634 -5.42 -18.87 -20.99
CA GLU A 634 -5.46 -17.71 -21.90
C GLU A 634 -5.51 -16.39 -21.12
N ALA A 635 -6.38 -16.30 -20.11
CA ALA A 635 -6.46 -15.13 -19.25
C ALA A 635 -5.15 -14.91 -18.48
N GLY A 636 -4.54 -15.99 -17.98
CA GLY A 636 -3.26 -15.93 -17.29
C GLY A 636 -2.10 -15.48 -18.20
N ASP A 637 -2.03 -15.96 -19.45
CA ASP A 637 -1.03 -15.47 -20.41
C ASP A 637 -1.19 -13.98 -20.70
N ALA A 638 -2.42 -13.54 -20.96
CA ALA A 638 -2.71 -12.13 -21.23
C ALA A 638 -2.37 -11.24 -20.02
N PHE A 639 -2.75 -11.69 -18.81
CA PHE A 639 -2.45 -10.97 -17.57
C PHE A 639 -0.94 -10.94 -17.27
N ARG A 640 -0.23 -12.05 -17.48
CA ARG A 640 1.23 -12.11 -17.33
C ARG A 640 1.90 -11.09 -18.24
N GLU A 641 1.56 -11.07 -19.52
CA GLU A 641 2.20 -10.18 -20.51
C GLU A 641 1.91 -8.70 -20.23
N ALA A 642 0.66 -8.36 -19.92
CA ALA A 642 0.24 -6.97 -19.79
C ALA A 642 0.50 -6.35 -18.42
N ILE A 643 0.48 -7.15 -17.34
CA ILE A 643 0.46 -6.67 -15.96
C ILE A 643 1.70 -7.10 -15.18
N LEU A 644 2.02 -8.40 -15.13
CA LEU A 644 3.12 -8.89 -14.28
C LEU A 644 4.51 -8.72 -14.91
N ALA A 645 4.63 -8.91 -16.22
CA ALA A 645 5.92 -8.90 -16.91
C ALA A 645 6.57 -7.52 -17.05
N PRO A 646 5.83 -6.41 -17.29
CA PRO A 646 6.44 -5.11 -17.54
C PRO A 646 7.09 -4.47 -16.30
N GLY A 647 6.73 -4.86 -15.08
CA GLY A 647 7.13 -4.13 -13.87
C GLY A 647 6.85 -2.63 -14.03
N TYR A 648 7.84 -1.78 -13.73
CA TYR A 648 7.71 -0.33 -13.85
C TYR A 648 8.24 0.27 -15.16
N SER A 649 8.56 -0.60 -16.14
CA SER A 649 8.86 -0.17 -17.52
C SER A 649 7.65 0.44 -18.23
N ILE A 650 6.46 0.27 -17.65
CA ILE A 650 5.20 0.92 -18.02
C ILE A 650 4.58 1.47 -16.73
N ASP A 651 3.87 2.60 -16.83
CA ASP A 651 3.05 3.10 -15.72
C ASP A 651 1.98 2.06 -15.33
N PRO A 652 1.93 1.59 -14.06
CA PRO A 652 1.07 0.45 -13.69
C PRO A 652 -0.42 0.71 -13.90
N MET A 653 -0.89 1.93 -13.65
CA MET A 653 -2.30 2.29 -13.87
C MET A 653 -2.63 2.42 -15.36
N SER A 654 -1.69 2.90 -16.17
CA SER A 654 -1.80 2.87 -17.62
C SER A 654 -1.83 1.43 -18.16
N ALA A 655 -1.07 0.51 -17.57
CA ALA A 655 -1.11 -0.91 -17.93
C ALA A 655 -2.48 -1.53 -17.62
N ILE A 656 -3.03 -1.26 -16.43
CA ILE A 656 -4.39 -1.66 -16.04
C ILE A 656 -5.42 -1.08 -17.02
N GLU A 657 -5.40 0.23 -17.25
CA GLU A 657 -6.41 0.90 -18.08
C GLU A 657 -6.36 0.41 -19.54
N ARG A 658 -5.16 0.14 -20.08
CA ARG A 658 -5.02 -0.47 -21.42
C ARG A 658 -5.53 -1.90 -21.48
N PHE A 659 -5.28 -2.70 -20.45
CA PHE A 659 -5.66 -4.11 -20.43
C PHE A 659 -7.16 -4.31 -20.23
N PHE A 660 -7.75 -3.60 -19.27
CA PHE A 660 -9.14 -3.78 -18.89
C PHE A 660 -10.10 -2.73 -19.50
N GLY A 661 -9.58 -1.64 -20.07
CA GLY A 661 -10.37 -0.55 -20.66
C GLY A 661 -10.95 0.44 -19.65
N THR A 662 -10.76 0.20 -18.35
CA THR A 662 -11.24 1.07 -17.26
C THR A 662 -10.32 0.93 -16.05
N ARG A 663 -10.47 1.84 -15.08
CA ARG A 663 -9.79 1.77 -13.78
C ARG A 663 -10.56 0.90 -12.79
N PRO A 664 -9.88 0.34 -11.76
CA PRO A 664 -10.50 -0.49 -10.73
C PRO A 664 -11.53 0.30 -9.92
N ASP A 665 -12.62 -0.37 -9.57
CA ASP A 665 -13.71 0.17 -8.74
C ASP A 665 -13.62 -0.39 -7.31
N VAL A 666 -14.10 0.37 -6.31
CA VAL A 666 -14.05 -0.03 -4.89
C VAL A 666 -15.15 -1.02 -4.48
N ALA A 667 -16.25 -1.12 -5.23
CA ALA A 667 -17.39 -1.96 -4.88
C ALA A 667 -17.07 -3.46 -4.74
N PRO A 668 -16.21 -4.09 -5.57
CA PRO A 668 -15.73 -5.46 -5.34
C PRO A 668 -15.09 -5.65 -3.96
N LEU A 669 -14.29 -4.68 -3.50
CA LEU A 669 -13.68 -4.74 -2.17
C LEU A 669 -14.74 -4.66 -1.07
N LEU A 670 -15.72 -3.76 -1.20
CA LEU A 670 -16.82 -3.65 -0.25
C LEU A 670 -17.60 -4.95 -0.16
N ARG A 671 -17.89 -5.62 -1.29
CA ARG A 671 -18.52 -6.95 -1.30
C ARG A 671 -17.64 -8.01 -0.64
N ARG A 672 -16.34 -8.05 -0.98
CA ARG A 672 -15.36 -8.99 -0.41
C ARG A 672 -15.30 -8.90 1.11
N ARG A 673 -15.31 -7.68 1.66
CA ARG A 673 -15.26 -7.44 3.10
C ARG A 673 -16.64 -7.48 3.79
N GLY A 674 -17.72 -7.76 3.06
CA GLY A 674 -19.07 -7.73 3.62
C GLY A 674 -19.53 -6.33 4.07
N LEU A 675 -18.95 -5.28 3.50
CA LEU A 675 -19.20 -3.87 3.81
C LEU A 675 -20.10 -3.17 2.78
N ALA A 676 -20.51 -3.88 1.71
CA ALA A 676 -21.45 -3.35 0.74
C ALA A 676 -22.83 -3.16 1.40
N GLU A 677 -23.53 -2.08 1.04
CA GLU A 677 -24.91 -1.89 1.47
C GLU A 677 -25.75 -3.10 1.04
N PRO A 678 -26.62 -3.63 1.91
CA PRO A 678 -27.56 -4.67 1.50
C PRO A 678 -28.38 -4.14 0.33
N VAL A 679 -28.33 -4.84 -0.80
CA VAL A 679 -29.33 -4.62 -1.84
C VAL A 679 -30.64 -5.09 -1.22
N GLU A 680 -31.60 -4.18 -1.02
CA GLU A 680 -32.96 -4.59 -0.63
C GLU A 680 -33.49 -5.50 -1.75
N GLU A 681 -33.45 -6.82 -1.52
CA GLU A 681 -34.14 -7.77 -2.36
C GLU A 681 -35.62 -7.43 -2.29
N SER A 682 -36.16 -6.84 -3.37
CA SER A 682 -37.60 -6.71 -3.52
C SER A 682 -38.19 -8.12 -3.49
N GLU A 683 -39.02 -8.40 -2.48
CA GLU A 683 -39.83 -9.61 -2.35
C GLU A 683 -40.76 -9.76 -3.57
N ASP A 684 -40.23 -10.26 -4.69
CA ASP A 684 -41.04 -10.68 -5.84
C ASP A 684 -40.29 -11.79 -6.60
N SER A 685 -39.97 -12.86 -5.88
CA SER A 685 -39.57 -14.13 -6.50
C SER A 685 -40.48 -15.25 -5.99
N ALA A 686 -41.68 -15.33 -6.55
CA ALA A 686 -42.47 -16.55 -6.54
C ALA A 686 -43.15 -16.77 -7.90
N GLU A 687 -42.83 -17.94 -8.47
CA GLU A 687 -43.48 -18.66 -9.57
C GLU A 687 -43.22 -18.20 -11.02
N GLU A 688 -42.28 -18.93 -11.66
CA GLU A 688 -42.11 -19.02 -13.11
C GLU A 688 -43.32 -19.69 -13.79
N GLU A 689 -43.92 -19.02 -14.77
CA GLU A 689 -44.51 -19.65 -15.96
C GLU A 689 -44.20 -18.82 -17.22
N PRO A 690 -44.16 -19.44 -18.42
CA PRO A 690 -43.22 -19.05 -19.47
C PRO A 690 -43.66 -17.83 -20.30
N THR A 691 -42.66 -17.04 -20.64
CA THR A 691 -42.75 -15.79 -21.40
C THR A 691 -43.13 -16.00 -22.88
N ALA A 692 -44.05 -15.16 -23.36
CA ALA A 692 -44.16 -14.75 -24.75
C ALA A 692 -43.64 -13.29 -24.88
N PRO A 693 -43.10 -12.87 -26.03
CA PRO A 693 -42.12 -11.79 -26.05
C PRO A 693 -42.74 -10.39 -26.09
N ALA A 694 -42.07 -9.53 -25.32
CA ALA A 694 -41.79 -8.11 -25.52
C ALA A 694 -42.94 -7.20 -26.00
N ASP A 695 -43.44 -6.39 -25.06
CA ASP A 695 -43.79 -5.00 -25.34
C ASP A 695 -43.22 -4.13 -24.21
N GLU A 696 -42.43 -3.13 -24.62
CA GLU A 696 -41.78 -2.13 -23.79
C GLU A 696 -42.80 -1.35 -22.94
N LEU A 697 -42.54 -1.23 -21.63
CA LEU A 697 -43.17 -0.24 -20.77
C LEU A 697 -42.08 0.63 -20.11
N PRO A 698 -42.35 1.93 -19.92
CA PRO A 698 -41.33 2.97 -19.81
C PRO A 698 -40.67 2.99 -18.42
N GLU A 699 -39.36 3.29 -18.41
CA GLU A 699 -38.57 3.59 -17.21
C GLU A 699 -39.23 4.69 -16.36
N ALA A 700 -39.27 4.48 -15.04
CA ALA A 700 -39.76 5.46 -14.09
C ALA A 700 -38.75 6.61 -13.93
N GLU A 701 -39.21 7.87 -14.04
CA GLU A 701 -38.36 9.05 -13.89
C GLU A 701 -37.75 9.16 -12.47
N PRO A 702 -36.48 9.61 -12.35
CA PRO A 702 -35.79 9.74 -11.07
C PRO A 702 -36.36 10.89 -10.23
N LYS A 703 -36.48 10.69 -8.92
CA LYS A 703 -36.91 11.73 -7.97
C LYS A 703 -35.91 12.90 -7.96
N GLU A 704 -36.43 14.10 -8.19
CA GLU A 704 -35.66 15.35 -8.29
C GLU A 704 -35.04 15.75 -6.94
N HIS A 705 -33.72 16.02 -6.92
CA HIS A 705 -32.99 16.35 -5.68
C HIS A 705 -33.31 17.79 -5.23
N ARG A 706 -33.45 18.04 -3.92
CA ARG A 706 -33.88 19.35 -3.39
C ARG A 706 -33.01 20.53 -3.89
N ASN A 707 -31.71 20.28 -4.08
CA ASN A 707 -30.78 21.32 -4.52
C ASN A 707 -30.98 21.66 -6.00
N HIS A 708 -31.40 20.69 -6.84
CA HIS A 708 -31.78 20.94 -8.23
C HIS A 708 -33.01 21.85 -8.29
N ALA A 709 -34.02 21.57 -7.46
CA ALA A 709 -35.21 22.42 -7.35
C ALA A 709 -34.87 23.86 -6.90
N ALA A 710 -33.99 24.01 -5.89
CA ALA A 710 -33.56 25.33 -5.41
C ALA A 710 -32.75 26.12 -6.46
N VAL A 711 -31.94 25.44 -7.27
CA VAL A 711 -31.21 26.06 -8.38
C VAL A 711 -32.18 26.44 -9.51
N ALA A 712 -33.10 25.54 -9.88
CA ALA A 712 -34.11 25.78 -10.90
C ALA A 712 -35.01 26.99 -10.57
N GLU A 713 -35.46 27.12 -9.32
CA GLU A 713 -36.27 28.27 -8.86
C GLU A 713 -35.54 29.62 -9.08
N VAL A 714 -34.23 29.67 -8.80
CA VAL A 714 -33.44 30.89 -9.01
C VAL A 714 -33.26 31.20 -10.50
N LEU A 715 -33.03 30.18 -11.33
CA LEU A 715 -32.91 30.35 -12.78
C LEU A 715 -34.21 30.89 -13.39
N GLU A 716 -35.35 30.28 -13.03
CA GLU A 716 -36.67 30.69 -13.50
C GLU A 716 -37.02 32.12 -13.09
N ALA A 717 -36.69 32.51 -11.85
CA ALA A 717 -36.89 33.88 -11.36
C ALA A 717 -36.11 34.93 -12.17
N HIS A 718 -35.02 34.53 -12.83
CA HIS A 718 -34.22 35.38 -13.72
C HIS A 718 -34.55 35.18 -15.21
N GLY A 719 -35.60 34.42 -15.53
CA GLY A 719 -36.02 34.15 -16.91
C GLY A 719 -35.08 33.21 -17.67
N ILE A 720 -34.34 32.36 -16.95
CA ILE A 720 -33.42 31.37 -17.51
C ILE A 720 -34.08 29.99 -17.41
N GLU A 721 -34.14 29.25 -18.51
CA GLU A 721 -34.65 27.88 -18.52
C GLU A 721 -33.69 26.93 -17.76
N PRO A 722 -34.14 26.19 -16.73
CA PRO A 722 -33.29 25.26 -16.01
C PRO A 722 -32.87 24.07 -16.89
N GLN A 723 -31.61 24.05 -17.32
CA GLN A 723 -31.03 22.93 -18.10
C GLN A 723 -30.04 22.13 -17.24
N ILE A 724 -30.53 21.51 -16.16
CA ILE A 724 -29.70 20.70 -15.27
C ILE A 724 -29.42 19.35 -15.93
N LYS A 725 -28.15 19.07 -16.20
CA LYS A 725 -27.67 17.80 -16.73
C LYS A 725 -27.13 16.93 -15.60
N LEU A 726 -27.67 15.72 -15.46
CA LEU A 726 -27.21 14.73 -14.51
C LEU A 726 -26.22 13.76 -15.17
N PHE A 727 -25.19 13.39 -14.41
CA PHE A 727 -24.19 12.40 -14.80
C PHE A 727 -24.26 11.21 -13.84
N THR A 728 -23.87 10.03 -14.35
CA THR A 728 -23.83 8.78 -13.57
C THR A 728 -22.79 8.83 -12.44
N ASP A 729 -21.70 9.57 -12.64
CA ASP A 729 -20.63 9.75 -11.67
C ASP A 729 -20.28 11.23 -11.51
N ALA A 730 -19.75 11.58 -10.33
CA ALA A 730 -19.31 12.92 -10.00
C ALA A 730 -18.24 13.46 -10.97
N THR A 731 -18.16 14.78 -11.08
CA THR A 731 -17.16 15.49 -11.89
C THR A 731 -16.27 16.35 -10.99
N PRO A 732 -15.28 15.76 -10.30
CA PRO A 732 -14.55 16.43 -9.23
C PRO A 732 -13.56 17.50 -9.72
N THR A 733 -13.15 17.45 -10.98
CA THR A 733 -12.21 18.41 -11.57
C THR A 733 -12.79 19.09 -12.81
N ALA A 734 -12.36 20.32 -13.09
CA ALA A 734 -12.75 21.04 -14.31
C ALA A 734 -12.40 20.26 -15.59
N ALA A 735 -11.26 19.57 -15.63
CA ALA A 735 -10.88 18.73 -16.77
C ALA A 735 -11.85 17.55 -16.98
N SER A 736 -12.25 16.86 -15.91
CA SER A 736 -13.22 15.76 -15.98
C SER A 736 -14.62 16.24 -16.40
N ALA A 737 -15.06 17.40 -15.87
CA ALA A 737 -16.32 18.04 -16.23
C ALA A 737 -16.34 18.43 -17.71
N ALA A 738 -15.27 19.08 -18.18
CA ALA A 738 -15.11 19.50 -19.57
C ALA A 738 -15.15 18.31 -20.54
N ALA A 739 -14.49 17.20 -20.20
CA ALA A 739 -14.50 15.97 -20.98
C ALA A 739 -15.90 15.34 -21.05
N LYS A 740 -16.64 15.25 -19.93
CA LYS A 740 -18.01 14.69 -19.90
C LYS A 740 -19.02 15.56 -20.65
N ILE A 741 -18.81 16.86 -20.68
CA ILE A 741 -19.68 17.82 -21.38
C ILE A 741 -19.31 17.94 -22.86
N GLY A 742 -18.03 17.79 -23.21
CA GLY A 742 -17.49 18.02 -24.55
C GLY A 742 -17.15 19.49 -24.81
N VAL A 743 -16.60 20.20 -23.82
CA VAL A 743 -16.19 21.62 -23.91
C VAL A 743 -14.73 21.81 -23.52
N GLU A 744 -14.19 23.00 -23.75
CA GLU A 744 -12.85 23.38 -23.28
C GLU A 744 -12.82 23.53 -21.76
N VAL A 745 -11.69 23.22 -21.13
CA VAL A 745 -11.54 23.27 -19.66
C VAL A 745 -11.85 24.65 -19.09
N GLY A 746 -11.48 25.72 -19.81
CA GLY A 746 -11.76 27.09 -19.36
C GLY A 746 -13.24 27.49 -19.42
N ALA A 747 -14.07 26.75 -20.16
CA ALA A 747 -15.52 26.94 -20.16
C ALA A 747 -16.19 26.38 -18.89
N ILE A 748 -15.46 25.65 -18.04
CA ILE A 748 -15.97 25.22 -16.74
C ILE A 748 -15.83 26.37 -15.75
N ALA A 749 -16.94 26.77 -15.15
CA ALA A 749 -17.00 27.78 -14.10
C ALA A 749 -16.97 27.07 -12.73
N ASN A 750 -15.79 26.99 -12.12
CA ASN A 750 -15.61 26.43 -10.79
C ASN A 750 -16.22 27.37 -9.73
N SER A 751 -17.06 26.80 -8.86
CA SER A 751 -17.65 27.49 -7.70
C SER A 751 -16.88 27.11 -6.44
N LEU A 752 -16.02 28.02 -5.97
CA LEU A 752 -15.15 27.77 -4.82
C LEU A 752 -15.52 28.67 -3.64
N ILE A 753 -15.76 28.08 -2.46
CA ILE A 753 -16.02 28.85 -1.24
C ILE A 753 -14.70 29.03 -0.48
N PHE A 754 -14.46 30.28 -0.09
CA PHE A 754 -13.36 30.72 0.75
C PHE A 754 -13.90 31.32 2.05
N SER A 755 -13.04 31.41 3.06
CA SER A 755 -13.26 32.06 4.34
C SER A 755 -12.48 33.36 4.39
N SER A 756 -13.18 34.47 4.68
CA SER A 756 -12.58 35.76 5.00
C SER A 756 -12.86 36.04 6.47
N GLY A 757 -11.95 35.61 7.35
CA GLY A 757 -12.13 35.76 8.80
C GLY A 757 -13.34 35.00 9.38
N GLY A 758 -13.72 33.88 8.75
CA GLY A 758 -14.86 33.04 9.14
C GLY A 758 -16.13 33.29 8.34
N ASP A 759 -16.21 34.38 7.57
CA ASP A 759 -17.34 34.66 6.68
C ASP A 759 -17.13 34.03 5.29
N PRO A 760 -18.15 33.37 4.71
CA PRO A 760 -18.02 32.69 3.43
C PRO A 760 -18.00 33.68 2.24
N VAL A 761 -17.09 33.45 1.30
CA VAL A 761 -16.97 34.17 0.03
C VAL A 761 -16.97 33.17 -1.11
N LEU A 762 -17.85 33.35 -2.10
CA LEU A 762 -17.88 32.52 -3.30
C LEU A 762 -17.04 33.15 -4.41
N ILE A 763 -16.11 32.39 -4.97
CA ILE A 763 -15.34 32.78 -6.15
C ILE A 763 -15.73 31.85 -7.31
N MET A 764 -16.20 32.46 -8.39
CA MET A 764 -16.45 31.81 -9.67
C MET A 764 -15.22 32.00 -10.55
N THR A 765 -14.50 30.93 -10.87
CA THR A 765 -13.25 31.00 -11.66
C THR A 765 -13.25 30.03 -12.84
N SER A 766 -12.51 30.38 -13.90
CA SER A 766 -12.25 29.49 -15.03
C SER A 766 -11.58 28.20 -14.58
N GLY A 767 -11.92 27.09 -15.23
CA GLY A 767 -11.29 25.80 -15.02
C GLY A 767 -9.78 25.77 -15.32
N LEU A 768 -9.27 26.78 -16.03
CA LEU A 768 -7.83 26.97 -16.30
C LEU A 768 -7.12 27.76 -15.19
N HIS A 769 -7.85 28.42 -14.30
CA HIS A 769 -7.30 29.34 -13.33
C HIS A 769 -7.30 28.74 -11.93
N ARG A 770 -6.20 28.98 -11.21
CA ARG A 770 -6.11 28.75 -9.77
C ARG A 770 -6.21 30.11 -9.09
N VAL A 771 -7.15 30.25 -8.16
CA VAL A 771 -7.35 31.50 -7.41
C VAL A 771 -6.09 31.82 -6.60
N ASP A 772 -5.49 32.98 -6.88
CA ASP A 772 -4.47 33.58 -6.01
C ASP A 772 -5.18 34.27 -4.85
N THR A 773 -5.12 33.66 -3.68
CA THR A 773 -5.84 34.14 -2.50
C THR A 773 -5.30 35.46 -1.97
N GLY A 774 -3.99 35.72 -2.12
CA GLY A 774 -3.37 36.99 -1.71
C GLY A 774 -3.81 38.13 -2.62
N HIS A 775 -3.79 37.89 -3.93
CA HIS A 775 -4.27 38.86 -4.93
C HIS A 775 -5.76 39.18 -4.73
N VAL A 776 -6.60 38.13 -4.62
CA VAL A 776 -8.04 38.33 -4.46
C VAL A 776 -8.39 38.97 -3.12
N ALA A 777 -7.74 38.60 -2.01
CA ALA A 777 -7.92 39.28 -0.72
C ALA A 777 -7.66 40.79 -0.85
N GLY A 778 -6.60 41.19 -1.56
CA GLY A 778 -6.29 42.59 -1.86
C GLY A 778 -7.38 43.30 -2.70
N LEU A 779 -7.93 42.63 -3.71
CA LEU A 779 -8.99 43.19 -4.55
C LEU A 779 -10.32 43.38 -3.81
N ILE A 780 -10.67 42.45 -2.91
CA ILE A 780 -11.95 42.48 -2.20
C ILE A 780 -11.88 43.23 -0.86
N GLY A 781 -10.69 43.64 -0.44
CA GLY A 781 -10.45 44.35 0.82
C GLY A 781 -10.54 43.46 2.06
N ALA A 782 -10.20 42.18 1.92
CA ALA A 782 -10.10 41.23 3.03
C ALA A 782 -8.66 41.16 3.57
N ASP A 783 -8.52 40.93 4.87
CA ASP A 783 -7.18 40.78 5.50
C ASP A 783 -6.48 39.49 5.05
N SER A 784 -7.25 38.43 4.80
CA SER A 784 -6.80 37.14 4.27
C SER A 784 -7.99 36.40 3.64
N LEU A 785 -7.68 35.43 2.79
CA LEU A 785 -8.67 34.58 2.15
C LEU A 785 -8.16 33.13 2.18
N ASP A 786 -8.81 32.28 2.95
CA ASP A 786 -8.45 30.87 3.10
C ASP A 786 -9.49 29.98 2.45
N ARG A 787 -9.15 28.76 2.02
CA ARG A 787 -10.19 27.83 1.54
C ARG A 787 -11.15 27.50 2.68
N ALA A 788 -12.45 27.55 2.42
CA ALA A 788 -13.43 27.20 3.43
C ALA A 788 -13.40 25.70 3.72
N ASP A 789 -13.51 25.34 5.01
CA ASP A 789 -13.69 23.95 5.41
C ASP A 789 -15.08 23.42 5.01
N LYS A 790 -15.27 22.11 5.14
CA LYS A 790 -16.51 21.41 4.77
C LYS A 790 -17.74 21.90 5.56
N GLU A 791 -17.56 22.28 6.82
CA GLU A 791 -18.65 22.73 7.68
C GLU A 791 -19.14 24.11 7.23
N LEU A 792 -18.21 25.03 6.96
CA LEU A 792 -18.50 26.37 6.45
C LEU A 792 -19.15 26.29 5.07
N VAL A 793 -18.63 25.44 4.16
CA VAL A 793 -19.25 25.22 2.84
C VAL A 793 -20.69 24.74 2.98
N ARG A 794 -20.93 23.71 3.80
CA ARG A 794 -22.26 23.11 3.97
C ARG A 794 -23.24 24.07 4.64
N THR A 795 -22.77 24.85 5.62
CA THR A 795 -23.60 25.83 6.34
C THR A 795 -23.94 27.03 5.46
N ALA A 796 -22.98 27.53 4.69
CA ALA A 796 -23.16 28.70 3.82
C ALA A 796 -24.04 28.38 2.60
N THR A 797 -23.83 27.23 1.96
CA THR A 797 -24.42 26.91 0.66
C THR A 797 -25.55 25.90 0.71
N GLY A 798 -25.69 25.13 1.81
CA GLY A 798 -26.61 24.00 1.89
C GLY A 798 -26.24 22.82 0.98
N GLN A 799 -25.07 22.91 0.33
CA GLN A 799 -24.56 22.01 -0.70
C GLN A 799 -23.20 21.45 -0.27
N VAL A 800 -22.72 20.40 -0.94
CA VAL A 800 -21.44 19.75 -0.62
C VAL A 800 -20.34 20.22 -1.56
N ILE A 801 -19.08 20.15 -1.12
CA ILE A 801 -17.91 20.44 -1.95
C ILE A 801 -17.96 19.60 -3.24
N GLY A 802 -17.61 20.21 -4.37
CA GLY A 802 -17.71 19.60 -5.70
C GLY A 802 -19.12 19.66 -6.32
N GLY A 803 -20.15 19.95 -5.53
CA GLY A 803 -21.53 20.15 -6.02
C GLY A 803 -22.07 21.57 -5.80
N VAL A 804 -21.24 22.50 -5.31
CA VAL A 804 -21.66 23.88 -5.03
C VAL A 804 -22.02 24.59 -6.32
N ALA A 805 -23.29 24.94 -6.50
CA ALA A 805 -23.77 25.76 -7.59
C ALA A 805 -23.51 27.25 -7.32
N PRO A 806 -23.52 28.10 -8.36
CA PRO A 806 -23.46 29.56 -8.21
C PRO A 806 -24.63 30.15 -7.41
N CYS A 807 -25.75 29.42 -7.29
CA CYS A 807 -26.98 29.88 -6.64
C CYS A 807 -27.70 28.73 -5.89
N GLY A 808 -28.90 29.00 -5.40
CA GLY A 808 -29.69 28.03 -4.63
C GLY A 808 -29.18 27.83 -3.19
N HIS A 809 -28.48 28.82 -2.64
CA HIS A 809 -27.97 28.81 -1.27
C HIS A 809 -29.05 29.26 -0.26
N PRO A 810 -29.00 28.78 1.01
CA PRO A 810 -29.91 29.22 2.07
C PRO A 810 -29.94 30.72 2.32
N LYS A 811 -28.82 31.41 2.05
CA LYS A 811 -28.65 32.87 2.11
C LYS A 811 -27.71 33.33 1.01
N PRO A 812 -27.82 34.59 0.52
CA PRO A 812 -26.87 35.14 -0.43
C PRO A 812 -25.43 35.10 0.10
N VAL A 813 -24.51 34.55 -0.69
CA VAL A 813 -23.07 34.53 -0.40
C VAL A 813 -22.39 35.64 -1.23
N PRO A 814 -21.55 36.51 -0.64
CA PRO A 814 -20.74 37.46 -1.39
C PRO A 814 -19.98 36.75 -2.51
N THR A 815 -20.29 37.09 -3.76
CA THR A 815 -19.78 36.38 -4.94
C THR A 815 -18.89 37.28 -5.78
N TYR A 816 -17.76 36.74 -6.21
CA TYR A 816 -16.83 37.39 -7.13
C TYR A 816 -16.59 36.50 -8.35
N VAL A 817 -16.59 37.08 -9.53
CA VAL A 817 -16.57 36.34 -10.80
C VAL A 817 -15.36 36.73 -11.63
N ASP A 818 -14.55 35.75 -11.97
CA ASP A 818 -13.36 35.88 -12.79
C ASP A 818 -13.72 36.38 -14.20
N VAL A 819 -13.07 37.46 -14.65
CA VAL A 819 -13.29 38.05 -15.98
C VAL A 819 -12.88 37.12 -17.12
N ALA A 820 -12.01 36.14 -16.87
CA ALA A 820 -11.58 35.16 -17.89
C ALA A 820 -12.73 34.25 -18.37
N LEU A 821 -13.79 34.11 -17.58
CA LEU A 821 -14.99 33.37 -18.00
C LEU A 821 -15.75 34.08 -19.14
N LYS A 822 -15.45 35.36 -19.45
CA LYS A 822 -16.03 36.09 -20.59
C LYS A 822 -15.63 35.52 -21.94
N ASP A 823 -14.49 34.84 -22.01
CA ASP A 823 -13.93 34.34 -23.25
C ASP A 823 -14.71 33.15 -23.81
N TYR A 824 -15.66 32.61 -23.04
CA TYR A 824 -16.45 31.44 -23.40
C TYR A 824 -17.93 31.82 -23.61
N PRO A 825 -18.53 31.47 -24.77
CA PRO A 825 -19.91 31.82 -25.08
C PRO A 825 -20.93 31.06 -24.22
N VAL A 826 -20.57 29.86 -23.76
CA VAL A 826 -21.37 29.05 -22.82
C VAL A 826 -20.42 28.48 -21.76
N LEU A 827 -20.74 28.77 -20.52
CA LEU A 827 -20.10 28.27 -19.31
C LEU A 827 -20.87 27.09 -18.75
N TRP A 828 -20.18 26.21 -18.05
CA TRP A 828 -20.79 25.12 -17.31
C TRP A 828 -20.40 25.19 -15.84
N ALA A 829 -21.40 25.35 -14.97
CA ALA A 829 -21.23 25.39 -13.53
C ALA A 829 -21.94 24.18 -12.89
N ALA A 830 -21.56 23.83 -11.65
CA ALA A 830 -22.28 22.81 -10.89
C ALA A 830 -23.73 23.25 -10.61
N ALA A 831 -24.63 22.27 -10.45
CA ALA A 831 -26.07 22.50 -10.29
C ALA A 831 -26.64 22.01 -8.94
N GLY A 832 -25.80 21.88 -7.90
CA GLY A 832 -26.25 21.64 -6.52
C GLY A 832 -25.98 20.22 -6.00
N THR A 833 -25.47 19.32 -6.85
CA THR A 833 -24.91 18.01 -6.47
C THR A 833 -23.62 17.72 -7.25
N PRO A 834 -22.70 16.88 -6.74
CA PRO A 834 -21.41 16.59 -7.40
C PRO A 834 -21.49 15.97 -8.80
N ASN A 835 -22.65 15.46 -9.19
CA ASN A 835 -22.93 14.82 -10.47
C ASN A 835 -23.91 15.63 -11.35
N SER A 836 -24.08 16.93 -11.08
CA SER A 836 -25.00 17.78 -11.83
C SER A 836 -24.34 19.07 -12.26
N MET A 837 -24.58 19.47 -13.51
CA MET A 837 -24.08 20.72 -14.07
C MET A 837 -25.15 21.42 -14.91
N MET A 838 -25.01 22.73 -15.10
CA MET A 838 -25.91 23.53 -15.90
C MET A 838 -25.15 24.52 -16.79
N PRO A 839 -25.62 24.74 -18.03
CA PRO A 839 -25.06 25.74 -18.92
C PRO A 839 -25.55 27.14 -18.53
N LEU A 840 -24.65 28.13 -18.58
CA LEU A 840 -24.93 29.54 -18.36
C LEU A 840 -24.11 30.40 -19.32
N THR A 841 -24.59 31.57 -19.70
CA THR A 841 -23.74 32.63 -20.25
C THR A 841 -23.08 33.40 -19.11
N TYR A 842 -21.98 34.11 -19.40
CA TYR A 842 -21.32 34.97 -18.40
C TYR A 842 -22.28 36.03 -17.81
N GLU A 843 -23.15 36.62 -18.64
CA GLU A 843 -24.17 37.58 -18.21
C GLU A 843 -25.21 36.95 -17.29
N GLN A 844 -25.65 35.72 -17.58
CA GLN A 844 -26.56 34.96 -16.73
C GLN A 844 -25.90 34.61 -15.39
N LEU A 845 -24.62 34.21 -15.40
CA LEU A 845 -23.86 33.91 -14.18
C LEU A 845 -23.79 35.14 -13.26
N LEU A 846 -23.52 36.33 -13.81
CA LEU A 846 -23.55 37.59 -13.05
C LEU A 846 -24.95 37.92 -12.52
N ALA A 847 -25.98 37.72 -13.35
CA ALA A 847 -27.36 38.02 -12.97
C ALA A 847 -27.85 37.15 -11.80
N ILE A 848 -27.58 35.84 -11.81
CA ILE A 848 -28.06 34.90 -10.78
C ILE A 848 -27.26 34.98 -9.47
N THR A 849 -26.00 35.40 -9.55
CA THR A 849 -25.12 35.53 -8.37
C THR A 849 -25.12 36.93 -7.77
N GLY A 850 -25.45 37.96 -8.55
CA GLY A 850 -25.17 39.36 -8.20
C GLY A 850 -23.67 39.63 -8.04
N GLY A 851 -22.81 38.79 -8.64
CA GLY A 851 -21.38 38.77 -8.40
C GLY A 851 -20.65 40.02 -8.93
N LYS A 852 -19.53 40.35 -8.29
CA LYS A 852 -18.63 41.44 -8.73
C LYS A 852 -17.50 40.88 -9.58
N GLU A 853 -17.22 41.52 -10.70
CA GLU A 853 -16.17 41.10 -11.63
C GLU A 853 -14.77 41.39 -11.05
N ILE A 854 -13.88 40.40 -11.10
CA ILE A 854 -12.47 40.49 -10.65
C ILE A 854 -11.55 39.69 -11.58
N THR A 855 -10.24 39.93 -11.51
CA THR A 855 -9.23 39.00 -12.04
C THR A 855 -8.71 38.18 -10.87
N VAL A 856 -8.76 36.85 -10.96
CA VAL A 856 -8.39 35.97 -9.83
C VAL A 856 -6.92 35.52 -9.84
N VAL A 857 -6.18 35.92 -10.87
CA VAL A 857 -4.74 35.68 -11.06
C VAL A 857 -4.05 37.01 -11.35
N GLU A 858 -2.84 37.21 -10.84
CA GLU A 858 -2.06 38.43 -11.13
C GLU A 858 -1.49 38.38 -12.56
N GLU A 859 -1.77 39.39 -13.39
CA GLU A 859 -1.26 39.43 -14.78
C GLU A 859 0.29 39.53 -14.78
N GLY A 860 0.97 38.47 -15.24
CA GLY A 860 2.43 38.46 -15.42
C GLY A 860 3.17 37.17 -15.01
N VAL A 861 2.47 36.15 -14.52
CA VAL A 861 3.06 34.83 -14.22
C VAL A 861 2.41 33.79 -15.12
N GLU A 862 2.99 33.56 -16.31
CA GLU A 862 2.70 32.36 -17.11
C GLU A 862 3.39 31.17 -16.43
N GLY A 863 2.60 30.20 -15.96
CA GLY A 863 3.06 28.93 -15.38
C GLY A 863 3.02 27.80 -16.38
#